data_AF-A0A2I0TVQ3-F1
#
_entry.id   AF-A0A2I0TVQ3-F1
#
_cell.length_a   1.000
_cell.length_b   1.000
_cell.length_c   1.000
_cell.angle_alpha   90.00
_cell.angle_beta   90.00
_cell.angle_gamma   90.00
#
_symmetry.space_group_name_H-M   'P 1'
#
loop_
_entity.id
_entity.type
_entity.pdbx_description
1 polymer ?
#
loop_
_entity_poly.entity_id
_entity_poly.type
_entity_poly.pdbx_seq_one_letter_code
_entity_poly.pdbx_strand_id
1 'polypeptide(L)'
;MGIAHAALEKTPNIDRLASEGVKLTQHIAAAPLCTPSRAAFLTGRYPIRSGMASSNRYRALQWNAGSGGLPPNETTFARLLQQQGYTTGLIGKWHQGVNCESFNDHCHHPLNHGFDYFYGMPFTLQNTCQENKPPELDVALQAKLWLYSQIISLAVLTLTAGKLTGLISIRWKIIASFTLLGGLFFISWYSSYGFVQYWNCILMRSHDITEQPMRLERTASLMLKEAVSFIKRNKHGPFLLFVSFLHVHTPLFTTKKFLGKSRHGLYGDNVEEMDWMVGKILDSLDKEGLKNHTFTYFASDHGGHLEARDGSAQLGGWNGIYKGGKGMGGWEGGIRVPGVFRWPGVLPAGTIIDEPTSLMDIYPTLVHLAGGILPQDRVIDGQNLVPLLQGRAQKSEHEFLFHYCGSYLHAVRWHEKDSGAIWKAHYMTPVFHPPGAGACYGKGICPCFGEGVTHHDPPLLFDLSRDPSEAKALSADTEPLFDTVIKRIGRAIEEHRRTLTPVPEQLSLYNILWKPWLQPCCGTFPFCWCDKEGDSTQSLICRNIWLILGLFPRTCVSNPSKPNFLLILADDLGIGDVGCYGNDTIRTPNIDGLAKEGVRLTQHIAAAAVCTPSRAAFLTGRYPIRSGMASSTQQRILFWNGCSGGLPPNETTFARILHQQGYSTALIGKWHMGVNCKSHHDHCHHPLNHGFDYFYGMPFTLLNECQGTDDPELAKSLQETYWLYTQMIILAVLTLLMGKLADLFSVKWKIIICLAICGLLYFISWFSSYGLTKYWNCILMRNHDITEQPMNLEKTTSNMLKEAVSFIERNKHRPFLLFVSLLHVHTPLITTEKFQGRSRHGLYGDNVEEMDWMVGRLLDGIDKEGLKNATFIYFASDHGGSLEAHRGNAQLGGWNGIYKGGKGMGGWEGGIRVPGILRWPGVLPAGAVIHEPTSLMDIFPTVVHLAGGEVPQDRVIDGHTLLPLLRGTVQHSRHEFMFHYCGAFLHAVRWHQKDSGTVWKAHYTTPVFQPEASGACFGRGICPCFGDGVTHHDPPLLFDLLKDPSEANPLSADTEPLFDMVTRRIGEAVEAHRKTLTPVPQQLSPYNNIWKPWLQPCCGTFPFCWCDEENNKADGIL
;
A
#
# COMPACT_ATOMS: atom_id res chain seq x y z
N MET A 1 23.23 5.72 -29.94
CA MET A 1 23.42 4.37 -29.39
C MET A 1 22.09 4.01 -28.72
N GLY A 2 21.17 3.27 -29.31
CA GLY A 2 21.27 1.97 -29.96
C GLY A 2 20.28 1.05 -29.22
N ILE A 3 18.99 1.40 -29.22
CA ILE A 3 17.94 0.70 -28.46
C ILE A 3 17.57 -0.57 -29.24
N ALA A 4 18.39 -1.62 -29.05
CA ALA A 4 18.18 -2.96 -29.62
C ALA A 4 17.92 -3.99 -28.49
N HIS A 5 17.17 -3.63 -27.45
CA HIS A 5 16.95 -4.50 -26.28
C HIS A 5 15.47 -4.80 -25.94
N ALA A 6 14.55 -4.69 -26.91
CA ALA A 6 13.14 -5.02 -26.69
C ALA A 6 12.77 -6.51 -26.91
N ALA A 7 13.74 -7.42 -27.01
CA ALA A 7 13.50 -8.83 -27.33
C ALA A 7 13.24 -9.75 -26.10
N LEU A 8 12.87 -9.22 -24.92
CA LEU A 8 12.99 -9.97 -23.66
C LEU A 8 11.83 -9.78 -22.66
N GLU A 9 10.64 -9.36 -23.09
CA GLU A 9 9.43 -9.49 -22.26
C GLU A 9 8.94 -10.94 -22.32
N LYS A 10 8.61 -11.53 -21.18
CA LYS A 10 8.13 -12.92 -21.10
C LYS A 10 6.61 -12.95 -21.14
N THR A 11 6.02 -13.31 -22.28
CA THR A 11 4.57 -13.52 -22.42
C THR A 11 4.19 -14.98 -22.72
N PRO A 12 4.66 -15.96 -21.90
CA PRO A 12 4.54 -17.37 -22.24
C PRO A 12 3.08 -17.86 -22.39
N ASN A 13 2.12 -17.24 -21.73
CA ASN A 13 0.73 -17.68 -21.79
C ASN A 13 0.00 -17.15 -23.03
N ILE A 14 0.31 -15.92 -23.45
CA ILE A 14 -0.17 -15.34 -24.72
C ILE A 14 0.54 -16.03 -25.89
N ASP A 15 1.84 -16.34 -25.76
CA ASP A 15 2.59 -17.12 -26.76
C ASP A 15 2.03 -18.54 -26.90
N ARG A 16 1.61 -19.16 -25.79
CA ARG A 16 0.85 -20.42 -25.79
C ARG A 16 -0.48 -20.27 -26.55
N LEU A 17 -1.20 -19.17 -26.35
CA LEU A 17 -2.46 -18.91 -27.07
C LEU A 17 -2.20 -18.84 -28.59
N ALA A 18 -1.13 -18.18 -29.01
CA ALA A 18 -0.73 -18.07 -30.40
C ALA A 18 -0.27 -19.40 -31.01
N SER A 19 0.55 -20.17 -30.30
CA SER A 19 1.05 -21.46 -30.80
C SER A 19 -0.05 -22.52 -30.90
N GLU A 20 -1.04 -22.49 -30.00
CA GLU A 20 -2.21 -23.37 -30.05
C GLU A 20 -3.31 -22.90 -31.01
N GLY A 21 -3.10 -21.80 -31.74
CA GLY A 21 -4.16 -21.17 -32.55
C GLY A 21 -3.65 -20.38 -33.75
N VAL A 22 -4.28 -19.23 -34.01
CA VAL A 22 -4.01 -18.38 -35.18
C VAL A 22 -3.50 -17.01 -34.72
N LYS A 23 -2.41 -16.55 -35.30
CA LYS A 23 -1.82 -15.22 -35.08
C LYS A 23 -2.02 -14.33 -36.32
N LEU A 24 -2.64 -13.19 -36.13
CA LEU A 24 -2.79 -12.16 -37.15
C LEU A 24 -1.61 -11.17 -37.06
N THR A 25 -0.93 -10.91 -38.17
CA THR A 25 0.18 -9.92 -38.22
C THR A 25 -0.29 -8.52 -38.63
N GLN A 26 -1.49 -8.43 -39.22
CA GLN A 26 -2.15 -7.19 -39.64
C GLN A 26 -3.52 -7.01 -38.99
N HIS A 27 -3.58 -7.04 -37.67
CA HIS A 27 -4.82 -6.75 -36.94
C HIS A 27 -4.88 -5.27 -36.55
N ILE A 28 -5.96 -4.58 -36.96
CA ILE A 28 -6.03 -3.11 -36.97
C ILE A 28 -7.17 -2.58 -36.09
N ALA A 29 -6.82 -1.76 -35.11
CA ALA A 29 -7.75 -0.96 -34.34
C ALA A 29 -8.40 0.13 -35.21
N ALA A 30 -9.71 0.33 -35.04
CA ALA A 30 -10.45 1.33 -35.80
C ALA A 30 -10.12 2.78 -35.37
N ALA A 31 -9.50 2.95 -34.20
CA ALA A 31 -9.04 4.23 -33.71
C ALA A 31 -7.81 4.08 -32.78
N PRO A 32 -6.97 5.13 -32.67
CA PRO A 32 -5.73 5.06 -31.90
C PRO A 32 -5.91 5.41 -30.41
N LEU A 33 -7.15 5.40 -29.88
CA LEU A 33 -7.49 5.81 -28.51
C LEU A 33 -8.56 4.90 -27.89
N CYS A 34 -8.50 4.76 -26.56
CA CYS A 34 -9.32 3.83 -25.78
C CYS A 34 -10.81 3.89 -26.13
N THR A 35 -11.47 5.02 -25.87
CA THR A 35 -12.92 5.20 -26.04
C THR A 35 -13.41 4.88 -27.46
N PRO A 36 -12.90 5.54 -28.53
CA PRO A 36 -13.37 5.26 -29.89
C PRO A 36 -13.08 3.81 -30.32
N SER A 37 -11.89 3.26 -30.02
CA SER A 37 -11.55 1.91 -30.47
C SER A 37 -12.44 0.84 -29.82
N ARG A 38 -12.72 0.98 -28.53
CA ARG A 38 -13.64 0.10 -27.80
C ARG A 38 -15.08 0.22 -28.31
N ALA A 39 -15.54 1.42 -28.66
CA ALA A 39 -16.84 1.62 -29.29
C ALA A 39 -16.93 0.81 -30.60
N ALA A 40 -15.89 0.88 -31.42
CA ALA A 40 -15.83 0.17 -32.69
C ALA A 40 -15.73 -1.35 -32.51
N PHE A 41 -14.95 -1.82 -31.55
CA PHE A 41 -14.88 -3.24 -31.19
C PHE A 41 -16.25 -3.80 -30.76
N LEU A 42 -16.99 -3.04 -29.93
CA LEU A 42 -18.30 -3.46 -29.41
C LEU A 42 -19.40 -3.46 -30.46
N THR A 43 -19.31 -2.61 -31.50
CA THR A 43 -20.38 -2.35 -32.47
C THR A 43 -20.08 -2.82 -33.89
N GLY A 44 -18.82 -3.19 -34.19
CA GLY A 44 -18.38 -3.51 -35.54
C GLY A 44 -18.42 -2.33 -36.52
N ARG A 45 -18.43 -1.09 -35.99
CA ARG A 45 -18.66 0.15 -36.74
C ARG A 45 -17.58 1.17 -36.47
N TYR A 46 -17.24 2.01 -37.45
CA TYR A 46 -16.33 3.12 -37.22
C TYR A 46 -16.86 4.07 -36.13
N PRO A 47 -16.01 4.62 -35.24
CA PRO A 47 -16.46 5.44 -34.11
C PRO A 47 -17.24 6.69 -34.53
N ILE A 48 -16.95 7.23 -35.71
CA ILE A 48 -17.68 8.36 -36.30
C ILE A 48 -19.15 8.04 -36.59
N ARG A 49 -19.52 6.76 -36.80
CA ARG A 49 -20.90 6.35 -37.07
C ARG A 49 -21.79 6.35 -35.82
N SER A 50 -21.17 6.24 -34.64
CA SER A 50 -21.85 6.28 -33.34
C SER A 50 -21.63 7.62 -32.61
N GLY A 51 -20.93 8.57 -33.22
CA GLY A 51 -20.60 9.84 -32.58
C GLY A 51 -19.55 9.71 -31.46
N MET A 52 -18.92 8.54 -31.31
CA MET A 52 -17.83 8.26 -30.37
C MET A 52 -16.47 8.72 -30.91
N ALA A 53 -16.46 9.84 -31.63
CA ALA A 53 -15.30 10.51 -32.17
C ALA A 53 -15.50 12.01 -31.98
N SER A 54 -14.41 12.78 -31.84
CA SER A 54 -14.51 14.23 -31.67
C SER A 54 -13.76 15.04 -32.72
N SER A 55 -14.25 16.26 -32.94
CA SER A 55 -13.58 17.30 -33.72
C SER A 55 -12.67 18.20 -32.87
N ASN A 56 -12.81 18.11 -31.55
CA ASN A 56 -12.12 18.94 -30.56
C ASN A 56 -10.88 18.22 -29.96
N ARG A 57 -10.21 18.88 -29.01
CA ARG A 57 -8.99 18.37 -28.35
C ARG A 57 -9.20 17.13 -27.45
N TYR A 58 -10.42 16.88 -27.00
CA TYR A 58 -10.79 15.77 -26.11
C TYR A 58 -11.32 14.59 -26.93
N ARG A 59 -10.47 13.60 -27.17
CA ARG A 59 -10.74 12.46 -28.07
C ARG A 59 -11.07 11.15 -27.34
N ALA A 60 -11.28 11.23 -26.04
CA ALA A 60 -11.72 10.15 -25.18
C ALA A 60 -12.51 10.75 -24.01
N LEU A 61 -13.33 9.96 -23.34
CA LEU A 61 -14.04 10.40 -22.14
C LEU A 61 -13.05 10.81 -21.06
N GLN A 62 -13.40 11.87 -20.32
CA GLN A 62 -12.53 12.49 -19.30
C GLN A 62 -13.03 12.26 -17.86
N TRP A 63 -14.32 11.97 -17.68
CA TRP A 63 -14.96 11.84 -16.38
C TRP A 63 -15.98 10.70 -16.37
N ASN A 64 -16.16 10.07 -15.21
CA ASN A 64 -17.34 9.22 -14.96
C ASN A 64 -18.65 10.02 -15.00
N ALA A 65 -18.59 11.29 -14.59
CA ALA A 65 -19.73 12.20 -14.54
C ALA A 65 -19.88 13.07 -15.81
N GLY A 66 -19.39 12.58 -16.95
CA GLY A 66 -19.77 13.13 -18.25
C GLY A 66 -21.08 12.51 -18.72
N SER A 67 -21.84 13.21 -19.56
CA SER A 67 -23.05 12.66 -20.19
C SER A 67 -22.78 11.97 -21.52
N GLY A 68 -21.52 11.92 -21.97
CA GLY A 68 -21.13 11.27 -23.21
C GLY A 68 -20.83 9.79 -22.99
N GLY A 69 -21.25 8.96 -23.94
CA GLY A 69 -20.97 7.53 -23.91
C GLY A 69 -21.47 6.80 -25.15
N LEU A 70 -21.33 5.47 -25.17
CA LEU A 70 -21.81 4.64 -26.27
C LEU A 70 -23.34 4.81 -26.39
N PRO A 71 -23.86 5.34 -27.51
CA PRO A 71 -25.29 5.65 -27.61
C PRO A 71 -26.19 4.43 -27.34
N PRO A 72 -27.31 4.58 -26.61
CA PRO A 72 -28.23 3.48 -26.33
C PRO A 72 -28.85 2.84 -27.58
N ASN A 73 -28.85 3.56 -28.71
CA ASN A 73 -29.34 3.03 -30.00
C ASN A 73 -28.29 2.17 -30.73
N GLU A 74 -27.05 2.09 -30.24
CA GLU A 74 -26.02 1.20 -30.77
C GLU A 74 -26.15 -0.21 -30.17
N THR A 75 -26.18 -1.21 -31.05
CA THR A 75 -26.34 -2.60 -30.65
C THR A 75 -24.98 -3.27 -30.59
N THR A 76 -24.56 -3.69 -29.39
CA THR A 76 -23.27 -4.38 -29.20
C THR A 76 -23.35 -5.86 -29.55
N PHE A 77 -22.19 -6.52 -29.77
CA PHE A 77 -22.18 -7.97 -29.95
C PHE A 77 -22.69 -8.69 -28.70
N ALA A 78 -22.46 -8.13 -27.50
CA ALA A 78 -22.94 -8.69 -26.24
C ALA A 78 -24.47 -8.74 -26.22
N ARG A 79 -25.15 -7.67 -26.65
CA ARG A 79 -26.61 -7.62 -26.76
C ARG A 79 -27.16 -8.67 -27.73
N LEU A 80 -26.50 -8.88 -28.87
CA LEU A 80 -26.90 -9.90 -29.84
C LEU A 80 -26.69 -11.32 -29.31
N LEU A 81 -25.57 -11.57 -28.62
CA LEU A 81 -25.32 -12.88 -27.99
C LEU A 81 -26.30 -13.16 -26.85
N GLN A 82 -26.62 -12.15 -26.03
CA GLN A 82 -27.64 -12.22 -24.98
C GLN A 82 -29.00 -12.62 -25.57
N GLN A 83 -29.39 -12.06 -26.72
CA GLN A 83 -30.61 -12.44 -27.43
C GLN A 83 -30.59 -13.88 -27.96
N GLN A 84 -29.41 -14.44 -28.24
CA GLN A 84 -29.23 -15.86 -28.61
C GLN A 84 -29.13 -16.78 -27.37
N GLY A 85 -29.37 -16.27 -26.16
CA GLY A 85 -29.38 -17.07 -24.93
C GLY A 85 -28.02 -17.30 -24.29
N TYR A 86 -27.00 -16.53 -24.67
CA TYR A 86 -25.71 -16.55 -23.98
C TYR A 86 -25.79 -15.80 -22.66
N THR A 87 -25.14 -16.32 -21.60
CA THR A 87 -24.83 -15.50 -20.43
C THR A 87 -23.62 -14.62 -20.73
N THR A 88 -23.76 -13.32 -20.52
CA THR A 88 -22.77 -12.31 -20.94
C THR A 88 -22.14 -11.59 -19.74
N GLY A 89 -20.81 -11.56 -19.68
CA GLY A 89 -20.06 -10.96 -18.58
C GLY A 89 -18.94 -10.05 -19.06
N LEU A 90 -18.85 -8.84 -18.49
CA LEU A 90 -17.73 -7.91 -18.68
C LEU A 90 -16.93 -7.82 -17.36
N ILE A 91 -15.64 -8.13 -17.42
CA ILE A 91 -14.72 -7.98 -16.29
C ILE A 91 -13.61 -6.98 -16.64
N GLY A 92 -13.55 -5.85 -15.92
CA GLY A 92 -12.52 -4.83 -16.04
C GLY A 92 -12.98 -3.51 -16.65
N LYS A 93 -12.20 -2.95 -17.59
CA LYS A 93 -12.41 -1.62 -18.15
C LYS A 93 -13.59 -1.56 -19.12
N TRP A 94 -14.47 -0.57 -18.93
CA TRP A 94 -15.54 -0.22 -19.88
C TRP A 94 -15.14 0.96 -20.78
N HIS A 95 -15.01 2.16 -20.21
CA HIS A 95 -14.62 3.41 -20.86
C HIS A 95 -15.55 3.87 -22.01
N GLN A 96 -16.86 3.62 -21.86
CA GLN A 96 -17.90 4.06 -22.81
C GLN A 96 -19.01 4.90 -22.14
N GLY A 97 -18.75 5.53 -20.99
CA GLY A 97 -19.72 6.35 -20.27
C GLY A 97 -20.53 5.55 -19.24
N VAL A 98 -21.27 6.27 -18.40
CA VAL A 98 -22.12 5.67 -17.35
C VAL A 98 -23.53 6.23 -17.42
N ASN A 99 -23.68 7.53 -17.20
CA ASN A 99 -24.95 8.23 -17.06
C ASN A 99 -25.16 9.29 -18.15
N CYS A 100 -26.42 9.70 -18.40
CA CYS A 100 -26.76 10.70 -19.42
C CYS A 100 -27.34 11.98 -18.80
N GLU A 101 -28.46 11.84 -18.10
CA GLU A 101 -29.31 12.91 -17.58
C GLU A 101 -29.38 12.90 -16.05
N SER A 102 -29.38 11.72 -15.43
CA SER A 102 -29.38 11.54 -13.98
C SER A 102 -28.27 10.60 -13.50
N PHE A 103 -27.81 10.74 -12.25
CA PHE A 103 -26.76 9.90 -11.66
C PHE A 103 -27.08 8.39 -11.60
N ASN A 104 -28.32 7.99 -11.87
CA ASN A 104 -28.82 6.63 -11.76
C ASN A 104 -29.54 6.11 -13.01
N ASP A 105 -29.53 6.84 -14.13
CA ASP A 105 -30.14 6.35 -15.37
C ASP A 105 -29.31 5.23 -16.02
N HIS A 106 -28.00 5.20 -15.74
CA HIS A 106 -27.06 4.21 -16.25
C HIS A 106 -27.13 4.03 -17.78
N CYS A 107 -27.54 5.05 -18.54
CA CYS A 107 -27.88 4.91 -19.95
C CYS A 107 -26.75 4.30 -20.81
N HIS A 108 -25.49 4.54 -20.43
CA HIS A 108 -24.28 4.08 -21.13
C HIS A 108 -23.59 2.92 -20.40
N HIS A 109 -24.15 2.46 -19.27
CA HIS A 109 -23.60 1.41 -18.45
C HIS A 109 -23.60 0.06 -19.22
N PRO A 110 -22.59 -0.81 -19.04
CA PRO A 110 -22.48 -2.07 -19.79
C PRO A 110 -23.71 -2.98 -19.69
N LEU A 111 -24.43 -2.96 -18.56
CA LEU A 111 -25.66 -3.74 -18.40
C LEU A 111 -26.79 -3.30 -19.36
N ASN A 112 -26.81 -2.03 -19.77
CA ASN A 112 -27.74 -1.52 -20.78
C ASN A 112 -27.24 -1.78 -22.22
N HIS A 113 -26.02 -2.30 -22.37
CA HIS A 113 -25.41 -2.68 -23.64
C HIS A 113 -25.19 -4.19 -23.74
N GLY A 114 -26.07 -4.98 -23.11
CA GLY A 114 -26.17 -6.42 -23.36
C GLY A 114 -25.22 -7.30 -22.58
N PHE A 115 -24.62 -6.80 -21.49
CA PHE A 115 -23.95 -7.64 -20.49
C PHE A 115 -24.92 -7.97 -19.35
N ASP A 116 -24.99 -9.23 -18.91
CA ASP A 116 -25.78 -9.66 -17.74
C ASP A 116 -25.05 -9.38 -16.43
N TYR A 117 -23.71 -9.36 -16.48
CA TYR A 117 -22.85 -9.12 -15.35
C TYR A 117 -21.71 -8.16 -15.70
N PHE A 118 -21.45 -7.21 -14.80
CA PHE A 118 -20.30 -6.31 -14.88
C PHE A 118 -19.53 -6.33 -13.57
N TYR A 119 -18.20 -6.46 -13.66
CA TYR A 119 -17.31 -6.19 -12.53
C TYR A 119 -16.07 -5.46 -13.03
N GLY A 120 -15.86 -4.22 -12.62
CA GLY A 120 -14.66 -3.50 -13.01
C GLY A 120 -14.80 -1.99 -12.98
N MET A 121 -13.97 -1.33 -13.78
CA MET A 121 -13.86 0.12 -13.82
C MET A 121 -14.71 0.67 -14.97
N PRO A 122 -15.74 1.50 -14.69
CA PRO A 122 -16.56 2.11 -15.75
C PRO A 122 -15.77 3.08 -16.64
N PHE A 123 -14.68 3.65 -16.09
CA PHE A 123 -13.81 4.60 -16.78
C PHE A 123 -12.51 3.95 -17.29
N THR A 124 -11.37 4.62 -17.13
CA THR A 124 -10.02 4.12 -17.44
C THR A 124 -9.06 4.54 -16.33
N LEU A 125 -8.00 3.76 -16.14
CA LEU A 125 -6.89 4.20 -15.28
C LEU A 125 -6.36 5.54 -15.77
N GLN A 126 -6.01 6.38 -14.80
CA GLN A 126 -5.29 7.63 -14.97
C GLN A 126 -4.23 7.71 -13.87
N ASN A 127 -3.14 8.45 -14.09
CA ASN A 127 -2.13 8.67 -13.07
C ASN A 127 -2.71 9.16 -11.72
N THR A 128 -3.78 9.95 -11.73
CA THR A 128 -4.47 10.41 -10.52
C THR A 128 -5.08 9.30 -9.67
N CYS A 129 -5.20 8.07 -10.20
CA CYS A 129 -5.62 6.92 -9.41
C CYS A 129 -4.53 6.42 -8.45
N GLN A 130 -3.29 6.93 -8.55
CA GLN A 130 -2.18 6.63 -7.65
C GLN A 130 -1.66 7.91 -6.99
N GLU A 131 -1.62 7.95 -5.65
CA GLU A 131 -1.38 9.16 -4.84
C GLU A 131 -0.04 9.88 -5.07
N ASN A 132 0.92 9.23 -5.73
CA ASN A 132 2.29 9.74 -5.96
C ASN A 132 2.59 10.08 -7.44
N LYS A 133 1.58 10.07 -8.32
CA LYS A 133 1.77 10.33 -9.76
C LYS A 133 1.18 11.68 -10.17
N PRO A 134 1.79 12.38 -11.14
CA PRO A 134 1.32 13.69 -11.57
C PRO A 134 -0.09 13.59 -12.17
N PRO A 135 -0.95 14.61 -12.00
CA PRO A 135 -2.27 14.60 -12.60
C PRO A 135 -2.17 14.50 -14.12
N GLU A 136 -3.06 13.75 -14.76
CA GLU A 136 -3.17 13.67 -16.23
C GLU A 136 -4.25 14.61 -16.77
N LEU A 137 -5.25 14.91 -15.95
CA LEU A 137 -6.45 15.64 -16.36
C LEU A 137 -6.23 17.16 -16.29
N ASP A 138 -6.38 17.83 -17.43
CA ASP A 138 -6.30 19.31 -17.54
C ASP A 138 -5.07 19.95 -16.86
N VAL A 139 -3.90 19.30 -16.90
CA VAL A 139 -2.66 19.74 -16.22
C VAL A 139 -2.32 21.22 -16.47
N ALA A 140 -2.41 21.67 -17.73
CA ALA A 140 -2.11 23.05 -18.10
C ALA A 140 -3.11 24.05 -17.48
N LEU A 141 -4.37 23.66 -17.29
CA LEU A 141 -5.38 24.48 -16.64
C LEU A 141 -5.14 24.50 -15.12
N GLN A 142 -4.88 23.35 -14.50
CA GLN A 142 -4.56 23.27 -13.08
C GLN A 142 -3.35 24.15 -12.72
N ALA A 143 -2.28 24.12 -13.52
CA ALA A 143 -1.11 24.98 -13.33
C ALA A 143 -1.45 26.48 -13.39
N LYS A 144 -2.32 26.89 -14.34
CA LYS A 144 -2.80 28.27 -14.44
C LYS A 144 -3.65 28.68 -13.23
N LEU A 145 -4.56 27.81 -12.78
CA LEU A 145 -5.41 28.06 -11.61
C LEU A 145 -4.59 28.16 -10.31
N TRP A 146 -3.55 27.34 -10.17
CA TRP A 146 -2.58 27.44 -9.07
C TRP A 146 -1.84 28.77 -9.11
N LEU A 147 -1.32 29.18 -10.26
CA LEU A 147 -0.65 30.48 -10.44
C LEU A 147 -1.58 31.64 -10.10
N TYR A 148 -2.84 31.62 -10.57
CA TYR A 148 -3.82 32.65 -10.23
C TYR A 148 -4.10 32.71 -8.72
N SER A 149 -4.18 31.56 -8.05
CA SER A 149 -4.36 31.49 -6.59
C SER A 149 -3.16 32.08 -5.83
N GLN A 150 -1.94 31.85 -6.31
CA GLN A 150 -0.72 32.46 -5.75
C GLN A 150 -0.70 33.98 -5.95
N ILE A 151 -1.06 34.46 -7.15
CA ILE A 151 -1.13 35.90 -7.46
C ILE A 151 -2.16 36.59 -6.55
N ILE A 152 -3.35 36.01 -6.40
CA ILE A 152 -4.40 36.54 -5.52
C ILE A 152 -3.92 36.58 -4.05
N SER A 153 -3.29 35.50 -3.57
CA SER A 153 -2.78 35.41 -2.19
C SER A 153 -1.67 36.43 -1.93
N LEU A 154 -0.72 36.57 -2.86
CA LEU A 154 0.35 37.57 -2.77
C LEU A 154 -0.23 38.98 -2.76
N ALA A 155 -1.20 39.29 -3.62
CA ALA A 155 -1.87 40.59 -3.64
C ALA A 155 -2.53 40.90 -2.28
N VAL A 156 -3.23 39.94 -1.67
CA VAL A 156 -3.84 40.09 -0.34
C VAL A 156 -2.78 40.33 0.74
N LEU A 157 -1.68 39.58 0.73
CA LEU A 157 -0.56 39.75 1.67
C LEU A 157 0.11 41.11 1.52
N THR A 158 0.37 41.57 0.29
CA THR A 158 0.97 42.88 0.01
C THR A 158 0.05 44.02 0.46
N LEU A 159 -1.27 43.93 0.19
CA LEU A 159 -2.23 44.93 0.66
C LEU A 159 -2.32 44.97 2.18
N THR A 160 -2.23 43.81 2.84
CA THR A 160 -2.23 43.69 4.30
C THR A 160 -0.96 44.30 4.90
N ALA A 161 0.21 43.96 4.37
CA ALA A 161 1.49 44.50 4.82
C ALA A 161 1.58 46.03 4.59
N GLY A 162 1.14 46.52 3.43
CA GLY A 162 1.09 47.95 3.12
C GLY A 162 0.15 48.73 4.05
N LYS A 163 -0.96 48.10 4.47
CA LYS A 163 -1.87 48.68 5.46
C LYS A 163 -1.26 48.69 6.88
N LEU A 164 -0.61 47.61 7.30
CA LEU A 164 0.02 47.50 8.63
C LEU A 164 1.24 48.40 8.79
N THR A 165 1.98 48.65 7.72
CA THR A 165 3.16 49.53 7.69
C THR A 165 2.83 51.01 7.48
N GLY A 166 1.55 51.34 7.22
CA GLY A 166 1.10 52.71 6.95
C GLY A 166 1.47 53.23 5.56
N LEU A 167 2.03 52.39 4.68
CA LEU A 167 2.42 52.76 3.31
C LEU A 167 1.23 52.99 2.39
N ILE A 168 0.07 52.37 2.67
CA ILE A 168 -1.14 52.43 1.83
C ILE A 168 -2.40 52.61 2.68
N SER A 169 -3.25 53.58 2.31
CA SER A 169 -4.53 53.84 2.98
C SER A 169 -5.70 53.09 2.33
N ILE A 170 -5.82 51.79 2.62
CA ILE A 170 -6.93 50.94 2.16
C ILE A 170 -7.87 50.55 3.31
N ARG A 171 -9.17 50.32 3.05
CA ARG A 171 -10.14 49.88 4.08
C ARG A 171 -10.02 48.37 4.33
N TRP A 172 -10.06 47.92 5.59
CA TRP A 172 -10.03 46.48 5.94
C TRP A 172 -11.14 45.66 5.27
N LYS A 173 -12.32 46.26 5.01
CA LYS A 173 -13.42 45.62 4.26
C LYS A 173 -13.01 45.20 2.85
N ILE A 174 -12.16 45.97 2.18
CA ILE A 174 -11.69 45.66 0.83
C ILE A 174 -10.73 44.47 0.89
N ILE A 175 -9.79 44.46 1.83
CA ILE A 175 -8.89 43.32 2.06
C ILE A 175 -9.70 42.05 2.37
N ALA A 176 -10.65 42.13 3.31
CA ALA A 176 -11.52 41.01 3.66
C ALA A 176 -12.33 40.48 2.47
N SER A 177 -12.84 41.36 1.60
CA SER A 177 -13.55 40.97 0.38
C SER A 177 -12.64 40.26 -0.62
N PHE A 178 -11.41 40.72 -0.82
CA PHE A 178 -10.44 40.04 -1.70
C PHE A 178 -9.99 38.70 -1.12
N THR A 179 -9.80 38.61 0.20
CA THR A 179 -9.50 37.35 0.88
C THR A 179 -10.66 36.35 0.71
N LEU A 180 -11.91 36.79 0.87
CA LEU A 180 -13.08 35.94 0.69
C LEU A 180 -13.22 35.46 -0.77
N LEU A 181 -13.12 36.38 -1.74
CA LEU A 181 -13.20 36.03 -3.16
C LEU A 181 -12.05 35.10 -3.60
N GLY A 182 -10.84 35.35 -3.11
CA GLY A 182 -9.68 34.49 -3.34
C GLY A 182 -9.84 33.11 -2.73
N GLY A 183 -10.37 33.03 -1.50
CA GLY A 183 -10.71 31.78 -0.83
C GLY A 183 -11.79 31.00 -1.57
N LEU A 184 -12.88 31.65 -1.99
CA LEU A 184 -13.96 31.03 -2.77
C LEU A 184 -13.47 30.54 -4.13
N PHE A 185 -12.64 31.33 -4.83
CA PHE A 185 -12.00 30.93 -6.07
C PHE A 185 -11.15 29.66 -5.86
N PHE A 186 -10.25 29.67 -4.86
CA PHE A 186 -9.41 28.52 -4.53
C PHE A 186 -10.23 27.27 -4.20
N ILE A 187 -11.21 27.38 -3.30
CA ILE A 187 -12.08 26.27 -2.90
C ILE A 187 -12.87 25.72 -4.11
N SER A 188 -13.36 26.59 -4.99
CA SER A 188 -14.17 26.18 -6.14
C SER A 188 -13.37 25.34 -7.14
N TRP A 189 -12.17 25.79 -7.53
CA TRP A 189 -11.39 25.03 -8.51
C TRP A 189 -10.64 23.86 -7.84
N TYR A 190 -10.16 24.03 -6.60
CA TYR A 190 -9.49 22.96 -5.87
C TYR A 190 -10.45 21.82 -5.54
N SER A 191 -11.71 22.10 -5.22
CA SER A 191 -12.72 21.03 -5.04
C SER A 191 -13.04 20.31 -6.35
N SER A 192 -12.92 20.96 -7.51
CA SER A 192 -13.15 20.28 -8.80
C SER A 192 -12.02 19.31 -9.18
N TYR A 193 -10.78 19.58 -8.77
CA TYR A 193 -9.60 18.76 -9.13
C TYR A 193 -9.03 17.92 -7.99
N GLY A 194 -9.26 18.32 -6.74
CA GLY A 194 -8.76 17.64 -5.53
C GLY A 194 -9.46 16.32 -5.22
N PHE A 195 -10.64 16.07 -5.79
CA PHE A 195 -11.41 14.83 -5.61
C PHE A 195 -11.41 13.91 -6.83
N VAL A 196 -10.60 14.19 -7.86
CA VAL A 196 -10.55 13.39 -9.11
C VAL A 196 -10.31 11.90 -8.84
N GLN A 197 -9.44 11.56 -7.89
CA GLN A 197 -9.18 10.17 -7.50
C GLN A 197 -10.48 9.49 -7.00
N TYR A 198 -11.26 10.18 -6.16
CA TYR A 198 -12.52 9.67 -5.63
C TYR A 198 -13.60 9.58 -6.70
N TRP A 199 -13.64 10.49 -7.66
CA TRP A 199 -14.71 10.56 -8.65
C TRP A 199 -14.51 9.67 -9.88
N ASN A 200 -13.28 9.55 -10.36
CA ASN A 200 -12.96 8.80 -11.59
C ASN A 200 -12.42 7.39 -11.35
N CYS A 201 -11.75 7.16 -10.21
CA CYS A 201 -11.13 5.88 -9.90
C CYS A 201 -12.08 5.06 -9.03
N ILE A 202 -13.07 4.40 -9.65
CA ILE A 202 -14.09 3.60 -8.95
C ILE A 202 -14.15 2.18 -9.50
N LEU A 203 -14.52 1.23 -8.63
CA LEU A 203 -14.85 -0.14 -9.00
C LEU A 203 -16.35 -0.37 -8.81
N MET A 204 -16.97 -0.99 -9.80
CA MET A 204 -18.40 -1.30 -9.80
C MET A 204 -18.63 -2.80 -9.96
N ARG A 205 -19.68 -3.29 -9.31
CA ARG A 205 -20.26 -4.61 -9.51
C ARG A 205 -21.71 -4.40 -9.90
N SER A 206 -22.05 -4.75 -11.13
CA SER A 206 -23.32 -4.35 -11.73
C SER A 206 -23.50 -2.83 -11.63
N HIS A 207 -24.61 -2.32 -11.10
CA HIS A 207 -24.82 -0.88 -10.89
C HIS A 207 -24.21 -0.35 -9.58
N ASP A 208 -23.77 -1.24 -8.69
CA ASP A 208 -23.29 -0.84 -7.38
C ASP A 208 -21.82 -0.45 -7.42
N ILE A 209 -21.49 0.75 -6.94
CA ILE A 209 -20.11 1.10 -6.62
C ILE A 209 -19.69 0.27 -5.41
N THR A 210 -18.67 -0.56 -5.59
CA THR A 210 -18.13 -1.43 -4.56
C THR A 210 -16.85 -0.90 -3.96
N GLU A 211 -16.12 -0.04 -4.67
CA GLU A 211 -14.89 0.57 -4.16
C GLU A 211 -14.69 1.98 -4.71
N GLN A 212 -14.59 2.98 -3.83
CA GLN A 212 -14.40 4.38 -4.17
C GLN A 212 -13.58 5.08 -3.06
N PRO A 213 -12.33 5.51 -3.33
CA PRO A 213 -11.56 5.30 -4.55
C PRO A 213 -11.10 3.84 -4.66
N MET A 214 -10.95 3.37 -5.89
CA MET A 214 -10.45 2.04 -6.25
C MET A 214 -9.01 1.83 -5.75
N ARG A 215 -8.73 0.74 -5.02
CA ARG A 215 -7.38 0.35 -4.61
C ARG A 215 -6.73 -0.55 -5.64
N LEU A 216 -5.82 0.04 -6.41
CA LEU A 216 -5.07 -0.59 -7.50
C LEU A 216 -4.40 -1.92 -7.10
N GLU A 217 -3.89 -2.02 -5.88
CA GLU A 217 -3.11 -3.16 -5.37
C GLU A 217 -3.86 -4.50 -5.38
N ARG A 218 -5.20 -4.48 -5.25
CA ARG A 218 -6.04 -5.69 -5.27
C ARG A 218 -6.89 -5.83 -6.52
N THR A 219 -7.02 -4.78 -7.34
CA THR A 219 -7.91 -4.78 -8.51
C THR A 219 -7.57 -5.90 -9.50
N ALA A 220 -6.29 -6.15 -9.77
CA ALA A 220 -5.86 -7.25 -10.65
C ALA A 220 -6.35 -8.62 -10.14
N SER A 221 -6.08 -8.91 -8.87
CA SER A 221 -6.48 -10.16 -8.22
C SER A 221 -8.01 -10.34 -8.18
N LEU A 222 -8.75 -9.26 -7.90
CA LEU A 222 -10.21 -9.29 -7.88
C LEU A 222 -10.80 -9.51 -9.28
N MET A 223 -10.29 -8.82 -10.30
CA MET A 223 -10.69 -9.05 -11.70
C MET A 223 -10.43 -10.50 -12.12
N LEU A 224 -9.26 -11.06 -11.79
CA LEU A 224 -8.96 -12.46 -12.09
C LEU A 224 -9.93 -13.42 -11.37
N LYS A 225 -10.20 -13.17 -10.08
CA LYS A 225 -11.14 -13.97 -9.28
C LYS A 225 -12.54 -13.94 -9.91
N GLU A 226 -13.02 -12.77 -10.32
CA GLU A 226 -14.35 -12.61 -10.92
C GLU A 226 -14.44 -13.27 -12.30
N ALA A 227 -13.39 -13.15 -13.14
CA ALA A 227 -13.32 -13.85 -14.42
C ALA A 227 -13.37 -15.38 -14.26
N VAL A 228 -12.53 -15.94 -13.37
CA VAL A 228 -12.53 -17.38 -13.07
C VAL A 228 -13.86 -17.83 -12.46
N SER A 229 -14.47 -17.01 -11.60
CA SER A 229 -15.76 -17.32 -10.99
C SER A 229 -16.89 -17.32 -12.03
N PHE A 230 -16.88 -16.38 -12.98
CA PHE A 230 -17.84 -16.32 -14.08
C PHE A 230 -17.79 -17.59 -14.93
N ILE A 231 -16.59 -18.06 -15.31
CA ILE A 231 -16.42 -19.32 -16.06
C ILE A 231 -17.03 -20.49 -15.28
N LYS A 232 -16.68 -20.64 -14.00
CA LYS A 232 -17.14 -21.76 -13.17
C LYS A 232 -18.65 -21.80 -13.00
N ARG A 233 -19.30 -20.65 -12.84
CA ARG A 233 -20.76 -20.56 -12.66
C ARG A 233 -21.51 -20.84 -13.96
N ASN A 234 -20.92 -20.56 -15.11
CA ASN A 234 -21.57 -20.68 -16.42
C ASN A 234 -21.11 -21.87 -17.27
N LYS A 235 -20.29 -22.78 -16.72
CA LYS A 235 -19.69 -23.89 -17.47
C LYS A 235 -20.66 -24.86 -18.15
N HIS A 236 -21.94 -24.85 -17.76
CA HIS A 236 -22.96 -25.74 -18.31
C HIS A 236 -23.75 -25.13 -19.49
N GLY A 237 -23.57 -23.84 -19.78
CA GLY A 237 -24.26 -23.13 -20.86
C GLY A 237 -23.31 -22.29 -21.72
N PRO A 238 -23.78 -21.78 -22.86
CA PRO A 238 -22.99 -20.87 -23.68
C PRO A 238 -22.80 -19.54 -22.93
N PHE A 239 -21.57 -19.05 -22.91
CA PHE A 239 -21.25 -17.76 -22.29
C PHE A 239 -20.33 -16.91 -23.15
N LEU A 240 -20.46 -15.59 -22.98
CA LEU A 240 -19.51 -14.59 -23.44
C LEU A 240 -18.83 -14.01 -22.21
N LEU A 241 -17.52 -14.20 -22.09
CA LEU A 241 -16.71 -13.52 -21.08
C LEU A 241 -15.77 -12.54 -21.78
N PHE A 242 -16.05 -11.24 -21.64
CA PHE A 242 -15.16 -10.18 -22.08
C PHE A 242 -14.30 -9.71 -20.90
N VAL A 243 -13.03 -10.13 -20.87
CA VAL A 243 -12.05 -9.63 -19.88
C VAL A 243 -11.29 -8.47 -20.50
N SER A 244 -11.61 -7.25 -20.08
CA SER A 244 -10.91 -6.06 -20.49
C SER A 244 -9.96 -5.60 -19.38
N PHE A 245 -8.69 -6.01 -19.48
CA PHE A 245 -7.67 -5.63 -18.50
C PHE A 245 -7.54 -4.10 -18.33
N LEU A 246 -7.14 -3.70 -17.11
CA LEU A 246 -6.71 -2.33 -16.83
C LEU A 246 -5.24 -2.12 -17.24
N HIS A 247 -4.46 -3.21 -17.20
CA HIS A 247 -3.16 -3.36 -17.82
C HIS A 247 -3.24 -3.10 -19.33
N VAL A 248 -2.28 -2.45 -19.98
CA VAL A 248 -1.05 -1.83 -19.48
C VAL A 248 -1.11 -0.31 -19.52
N HIS A 249 -2.25 0.25 -19.10
CA HIS A 249 -2.44 1.70 -19.08
C HIS A 249 -1.72 2.33 -17.86
N THR A 250 -1.25 3.58 -18.01
CA THR A 250 -0.69 4.35 -16.89
C THR A 250 -1.74 4.47 -15.76
N PRO A 251 -1.34 4.33 -14.49
CA PRO A 251 0.02 4.47 -13.95
C PRO A 251 0.88 3.19 -13.87
N LEU A 252 0.50 2.09 -14.54
CA LEU A 252 1.23 0.81 -14.52
C LEU A 252 1.35 0.17 -13.13
N PHE A 253 0.24 0.14 -12.40
CA PHE A 253 0.20 -0.54 -11.11
C PHE A 253 0.43 -2.05 -11.29
N THR A 254 1.34 -2.65 -10.54
CA THR A 254 1.56 -4.10 -10.60
C THR A 254 1.73 -4.70 -9.21
N THR A 255 1.33 -5.95 -9.01
CA THR A 255 1.54 -6.61 -7.73
C THR A 255 3.03 -6.84 -7.47
N LYS A 256 3.40 -6.96 -6.19
CA LYS A 256 4.79 -7.24 -5.76
C LYS A 256 5.40 -8.47 -6.44
N LYS A 257 4.56 -9.40 -6.90
CA LYS A 257 4.99 -10.59 -7.63
C LYS A 257 5.68 -10.24 -8.95
N PHE A 258 5.30 -9.17 -9.63
CA PHE A 258 5.86 -8.80 -10.93
C PHE A 258 6.74 -7.55 -10.85
N LEU A 259 6.60 -6.73 -9.81
CA LEU A 259 7.35 -5.51 -9.63
C LEU A 259 8.89 -5.72 -9.67
N GLY A 260 9.55 -5.00 -10.57
CA GLY A 260 11.01 -4.95 -10.76
C GLY A 260 11.61 -6.19 -11.43
N LYS A 261 10.80 -7.02 -12.11
CA LYS A 261 11.27 -8.29 -12.70
C LYS A 261 11.54 -8.19 -14.19
N SER A 262 10.80 -7.34 -14.88
CA SER A 262 10.89 -7.20 -16.32
C SER A 262 12.01 -6.26 -16.75
N ARG A 263 12.59 -6.53 -17.92
CA ARG A 263 13.65 -5.70 -18.49
C ARG A 263 13.14 -4.35 -19.00
N HIS A 264 11.84 -4.26 -19.29
CA HIS A 264 11.19 -3.01 -19.71
C HIS A 264 10.62 -2.22 -18.52
N GLY A 265 11.18 -2.42 -17.32
CA GLY A 265 10.76 -1.76 -16.10
C GLY A 265 9.30 -2.03 -15.77
N LEU A 266 8.64 -1.02 -15.17
CA LEU A 266 7.25 -1.13 -14.73
C LEU A 266 6.26 -1.49 -15.84
N TYR A 267 6.51 -1.05 -17.08
CA TYR A 267 5.66 -1.42 -18.21
C TYR A 267 5.70 -2.93 -18.43
N GLY A 268 6.92 -3.48 -18.51
CA GLY A 268 7.11 -4.92 -18.69
C GLY A 268 6.59 -5.74 -17.52
N ASP A 269 6.74 -5.26 -16.26
CA ASP A 269 6.15 -5.93 -15.09
C ASP A 269 4.62 -6.04 -15.23
N ASN A 270 4.00 -4.97 -15.74
CA ASN A 270 2.57 -4.92 -16.00
C ASN A 270 2.14 -5.88 -17.12
N VAL A 271 2.93 -5.97 -18.19
CA VAL A 271 2.71 -6.95 -19.29
C VAL A 271 2.81 -8.38 -18.76
N GLU A 272 3.84 -8.69 -17.96
CA GLU A 272 4.07 -10.03 -17.39
C GLU A 272 2.96 -10.44 -16.40
N GLU A 273 2.42 -9.49 -15.63
CA GLU A 273 1.26 -9.73 -14.76
C GLU A 273 -0.01 -10.02 -15.57
N MET A 274 -0.27 -9.25 -16.62
CA MET A 274 -1.39 -9.48 -17.53
C MET A 274 -1.28 -10.85 -18.20
N ASP A 275 -0.10 -11.21 -18.71
CA ASP A 275 0.15 -12.53 -19.30
C ASP A 275 -0.14 -13.66 -18.29
N TRP A 276 0.30 -13.50 -17.04
CA TRP A 276 -0.02 -14.47 -15.99
C TRP A 276 -1.53 -14.58 -15.72
N MET A 277 -2.26 -13.46 -15.71
CA MET A 277 -3.72 -13.48 -15.55
C MET A 277 -4.39 -14.19 -16.73
N VAL A 278 -3.95 -13.94 -17.96
CA VAL A 278 -4.40 -14.68 -19.16
C VAL A 278 -4.15 -16.18 -18.98
N GLY A 279 -2.96 -16.56 -18.53
CA GLY A 279 -2.61 -17.95 -18.19
C GLY A 279 -3.61 -18.58 -17.22
N LYS A 280 -3.96 -17.88 -16.14
CA LYS A 280 -4.91 -18.38 -15.14
C LYS A 280 -6.35 -18.51 -15.66
N ILE A 281 -6.78 -17.63 -16.56
CA ILE A 281 -8.08 -17.73 -17.22
C ILE A 281 -8.10 -18.95 -18.14
N LEU A 282 -7.06 -19.12 -18.98
CA LEU A 282 -6.91 -20.29 -19.86
C LEU A 282 -6.85 -21.60 -19.07
N ASP A 283 -6.07 -21.65 -17.98
CA ASP A 283 -5.98 -22.82 -17.10
C ASP A 283 -7.34 -23.16 -16.47
N SER A 284 -8.19 -22.16 -16.19
CA SER A 284 -9.55 -22.39 -15.69
C SER A 284 -10.46 -22.99 -16.76
N LEU A 285 -10.35 -22.56 -18.02
CA LEU A 285 -11.09 -23.19 -19.13
C LEU A 285 -10.66 -24.66 -19.30
N ASP A 286 -9.35 -24.91 -19.25
CA ASP A 286 -8.78 -26.24 -19.37
C ASP A 286 -9.25 -27.14 -18.20
N LYS A 287 -9.21 -26.64 -16.95
CA LYS A 287 -9.63 -27.37 -15.76
C LYS A 287 -11.11 -27.73 -15.74
N GLU A 288 -11.98 -26.86 -16.25
CA GLU A 288 -13.43 -27.12 -16.32
C GLU A 288 -13.82 -27.88 -17.60
N GLY A 289 -12.86 -28.35 -18.42
CA GLY A 289 -13.12 -29.14 -19.62
C GLY A 289 -13.65 -28.34 -20.81
N LEU A 290 -13.51 -27.01 -20.79
CA LEU A 290 -14.07 -26.09 -21.78
C LEU A 290 -13.09 -25.77 -22.93
N LYS A 291 -11.83 -26.20 -22.83
CA LYS A 291 -10.75 -25.92 -23.79
C LYS A 291 -11.17 -26.05 -25.26
N ASN A 292 -11.75 -27.20 -25.63
CA ASN A 292 -12.08 -27.51 -27.04
C ASN A 292 -13.39 -26.85 -27.51
N HIS A 293 -14.17 -26.28 -26.59
CA HIS A 293 -15.49 -25.69 -26.87
C HIS A 293 -15.49 -24.16 -26.67
N THR A 294 -14.32 -23.54 -26.54
CA THR A 294 -14.20 -22.11 -26.28
C THR A 294 -13.38 -21.43 -27.37
N PHE A 295 -14.02 -20.49 -28.08
CA PHE A 295 -13.35 -19.54 -28.96
C PHE A 295 -12.71 -18.43 -28.11
N THR A 296 -11.39 -18.40 -28.04
CA THR A 296 -10.63 -17.39 -27.29
C THR A 296 -9.98 -16.39 -28.22
N TYR A 297 -10.04 -15.10 -27.88
CA TYR A 297 -9.45 -14.00 -28.63
C TYR A 297 -8.67 -13.07 -27.69
N PHE A 298 -7.48 -12.66 -28.10
CA PHE A 298 -6.63 -11.71 -27.39
C PHE A 298 -6.18 -10.58 -28.34
N ALA A 299 -6.32 -9.34 -27.87
CA ALA A 299 -5.87 -8.14 -28.58
C ALA A 299 -5.68 -6.94 -27.64
N SER A 300 -5.12 -5.85 -28.19
CA SER A 300 -5.07 -4.52 -27.56
C SER A 300 -6.11 -3.60 -28.20
N ASP A 301 -6.62 -2.61 -27.46
CA ASP A 301 -7.55 -1.62 -28.01
C ASP A 301 -6.87 -0.63 -28.97
N HIS A 302 -5.58 -0.35 -28.80
CA HIS A 302 -4.76 0.41 -29.76
C HIS A 302 -3.27 0.15 -29.52
N GLY A 303 -2.40 0.83 -30.28
CA GLY A 303 -0.95 0.72 -30.13
C GLY A 303 -0.39 1.35 -28.84
N GLY A 304 0.89 1.07 -28.55
CA GLY A 304 1.61 1.51 -27.36
C GLY A 304 1.81 3.04 -27.27
N HIS A 305 1.86 3.56 -26.05
CA HIS A 305 1.95 5.01 -25.77
C HIS A 305 3.40 5.51 -25.72
N LEU A 306 4.00 5.78 -26.89
CA LEU A 306 5.42 6.16 -27.00
C LEU A 306 5.80 7.37 -26.13
N GLU A 307 4.92 8.37 -26.02
CA GLU A 307 5.16 9.62 -25.30
C GLU A 307 5.15 9.49 -23.76
N ALA A 308 4.70 8.37 -23.20
CA ALA A 308 4.58 8.18 -21.75
C ALA A 308 5.96 7.92 -21.12
N ARG A 309 6.50 8.93 -20.41
CA ARG A 309 7.81 8.89 -19.74
C ARG A 309 7.76 9.58 -18.37
N ASP A 310 8.61 9.13 -17.45
CA ASP A 310 8.83 9.72 -16.13
C ASP A 310 10.34 9.91 -15.92
N GLY A 311 10.81 11.15 -16.12
CA GLY A 311 12.24 11.43 -16.22
C GLY A 311 12.89 10.65 -17.38
N SER A 312 13.89 9.82 -17.06
CA SER A 312 14.53 8.93 -18.03
C SER A 312 13.78 7.61 -18.24
N ALA A 313 12.83 7.25 -17.37
CA ALA A 313 12.11 5.98 -17.42
C ALA A 313 11.02 5.98 -18.50
N GLN A 314 10.97 4.92 -19.30
CA GLN A 314 9.91 4.66 -20.28
C GLN A 314 8.71 4.01 -19.58
N LEU A 315 7.52 4.62 -19.69
CA LEU A 315 6.29 4.12 -19.08
C LEU A 315 5.27 3.59 -20.12
N GLY A 316 5.51 3.77 -21.40
CA GLY A 316 4.63 3.25 -22.45
C GLY A 316 5.27 2.14 -23.28
N GLY A 317 4.42 1.38 -23.96
CA GLY A 317 4.82 0.24 -24.76
C GLY A 317 5.61 0.57 -26.02
N TRP A 318 6.20 -0.47 -26.60
CA TRP A 318 6.96 -0.42 -27.84
C TRP A 318 6.20 -1.12 -28.98
N ASN A 319 6.18 -0.50 -30.16
CA ASN A 319 5.41 -0.96 -31.32
C ASN A 319 6.29 -1.63 -32.39
N GLY A 320 7.46 -2.17 -32.04
CA GLY A 320 8.29 -2.86 -33.01
C GLY A 320 8.89 -1.93 -34.07
N ILE A 321 8.86 -2.40 -35.31
CA ILE A 321 9.28 -1.63 -36.51
C ILE A 321 8.24 -0.58 -36.93
N TYR A 322 7.05 -0.60 -36.35
CA TYR A 322 5.94 0.23 -36.79
C TYR A 322 6.08 1.66 -36.26
N LYS A 323 5.94 2.63 -37.17
CA LYS A 323 6.04 4.06 -36.86
C LYS A 323 4.83 4.54 -36.06
N GLY A 324 5.05 5.44 -35.11
CA GLY A 324 3.99 6.05 -34.31
C GLY A 324 3.44 5.18 -33.17
N GLY A 325 2.41 5.69 -32.49
CA GLY A 325 1.85 5.10 -31.27
C GLY A 325 0.45 5.62 -30.93
N LYS A 326 0.01 5.39 -29.69
CA LYS A 326 -1.27 5.84 -29.14
C LYS A 326 -1.58 7.29 -29.54
N GLY A 327 -2.79 7.53 -30.03
CA GLY A 327 -3.26 8.84 -30.48
C GLY A 327 -2.92 9.22 -31.91
N MET A 328 -2.16 8.41 -32.65
CA MET A 328 -1.75 8.65 -34.03
C MET A 328 -2.50 7.73 -35.00
N GLY A 329 -3.67 8.16 -35.47
CA GLY A 329 -4.57 7.31 -36.27
C GLY A 329 -4.01 6.95 -37.65
N GLY A 330 -3.14 7.80 -38.21
CA GLY A 330 -2.53 7.55 -39.51
C GLY A 330 -1.45 6.47 -39.51
N TRP A 331 -0.65 6.32 -38.46
CA TRP A 331 0.57 5.48 -38.49
C TRP A 331 0.36 4.06 -37.95
N GLU A 332 1.05 3.07 -38.51
CA GLU A 332 0.90 1.64 -38.15
C GLU A 332 1.05 1.38 -36.65
N GLY A 333 2.00 2.01 -35.97
CA GLY A 333 2.22 1.80 -34.53
C GLY A 333 1.10 2.37 -33.65
N GLY A 334 0.19 3.20 -34.18
CA GLY A 334 -0.99 3.68 -33.46
C GLY A 334 -2.22 2.77 -33.61
N ILE A 335 -2.31 2.03 -34.71
CA ILE A 335 -3.51 1.27 -35.10
C ILE A 335 -3.27 -0.24 -35.17
N ARG A 336 -2.06 -0.71 -35.48
CA ARG A 336 -1.73 -2.13 -35.52
C ARG A 336 -1.62 -2.65 -34.09
N VAL A 337 -2.31 -3.75 -33.82
CA VAL A 337 -2.44 -4.36 -32.49
C VAL A 337 -2.21 -5.87 -32.58
N PRO A 338 -1.85 -6.53 -31.47
CA PRO A 338 -1.88 -7.99 -31.41
C PRO A 338 -3.27 -8.52 -31.75
N GLY A 339 -3.36 -9.59 -32.54
CA GLY A 339 -4.59 -10.33 -32.79
C GLY A 339 -4.32 -11.82 -32.75
N VAL A 340 -4.79 -12.49 -31.70
CA VAL A 340 -4.50 -13.91 -31.48
C VAL A 340 -5.78 -14.65 -31.15
N PHE A 341 -6.02 -15.79 -31.80
CA PHE A 341 -7.20 -16.61 -31.65
C PHE A 341 -6.82 -18.03 -31.27
N ARG A 342 -7.61 -18.69 -30.42
CA ARG A 342 -7.44 -20.11 -30.04
C ARG A 342 -8.79 -20.79 -29.98
N TRP A 343 -8.95 -21.89 -30.71
CA TRP A 343 -10.10 -22.80 -30.60
C TRP A 343 -9.68 -24.21 -31.03
N PRO A 344 -9.17 -25.03 -30.08
CA PRO A 344 -8.61 -26.33 -30.39
C PRO A 344 -9.62 -27.26 -31.06
N GLY A 345 -9.20 -27.91 -32.15
CA GLY A 345 -10.04 -28.80 -32.96
C GLY A 345 -10.91 -28.09 -34.02
N VAL A 346 -11.00 -26.76 -33.98
CA VAL A 346 -11.74 -25.95 -34.97
C VAL A 346 -10.81 -25.06 -35.78
N LEU A 347 -9.86 -24.40 -35.12
CA LEU A 347 -8.86 -23.55 -35.77
C LEU A 347 -7.53 -24.30 -35.93
N PRO A 348 -6.81 -24.09 -37.05
CA PRO A 348 -5.52 -24.71 -37.28
C PRO A 348 -4.44 -24.07 -36.38
N ALA A 349 -3.88 -24.86 -35.46
CA ALA A 349 -2.85 -24.39 -34.52
C ALA A 349 -1.55 -24.00 -35.23
N GLY A 350 -0.89 -22.95 -34.74
CA GLY A 350 0.36 -22.43 -35.28
C GLY A 350 0.22 -21.63 -36.58
N THR A 351 -1.00 -21.27 -36.98
CA THR A 351 -1.26 -20.56 -38.25
C THR A 351 -0.95 -19.08 -38.11
N ILE A 352 -0.35 -18.49 -39.14
CA ILE A 352 -0.09 -17.06 -39.25
C ILE A 352 -0.88 -16.52 -40.44
N ILE A 353 -1.61 -15.43 -40.24
CA ILE A 353 -2.39 -14.76 -41.29
C ILE A 353 -1.90 -13.31 -41.41
N ASP A 354 -1.50 -12.95 -42.62
CA ASP A 354 -0.95 -11.63 -42.95
C ASP A 354 -1.98 -10.68 -43.58
N GLU A 355 -3.20 -11.17 -43.79
CA GLU A 355 -4.30 -10.39 -44.34
C GLU A 355 -4.75 -9.26 -43.39
N PRO A 356 -5.12 -8.09 -43.94
CA PRO A 356 -5.61 -6.98 -43.13
C PRO A 356 -6.96 -7.34 -42.50
N THR A 357 -7.03 -7.22 -41.19
CA THR A 357 -8.22 -7.47 -40.37
C THR A 357 -8.40 -6.33 -39.37
N SER A 358 -9.59 -6.20 -38.79
CA SER A 358 -9.92 -5.13 -37.85
C SER A 358 -10.45 -5.66 -36.51
N LEU A 359 -10.26 -4.89 -35.44
CA LEU A 359 -10.99 -5.10 -34.18
C LEU A 359 -12.52 -5.12 -34.38
N MET A 360 -13.02 -4.38 -35.37
CA MET A 360 -14.44 -4.35 -35.72
C MET A 360 -14.97 -5.72 -36.18
N ASP A 361 -14.08 -6.59 -36.65
CA ASP A 361 -14.43 -7.89 -37.22
C ASP A 361 -14.87 -8.89 -36.16
N ILE A 362 -14.53 -8.64 -34.90
CA ILE A 362 -14.96 -9.48 -33.78
C ILE A 362 -16.48 -9.42 -33.62
N TYR A 363 -17.09 -8.27 -33.89
CA TYR A 363 -18.53 -8.11 -33.83
C TYR A 363 -19.28 -9.10 -34.73
N PRO A 364 -19.11 -9.10 -36.07
CA PRO A 364 -19.80 -10.05 -36.93
C PRO A 364 -19.32 -11.49 -36.75
N THR A 365 -18.06 -11.70 -36.37
CA THR A 365 -17.52 -13.03 -36.08
C THR A 365 -18.27 -13.69 -34.91
N LEU A 366 -18.42 -12.98 -33.79
CA LEU A 366 -19.14 -13.51 -32.62
C LEU A 366 -20.63 -13.70 -32.90
N VAL A 367 -21.26 -12.75 -33.59
CA VAL A 367 -22.68 -12.85 -33.96
C VAL A 367 -22.91 -14.08 -34.84
N HIS A 368 -22.05 -14.31 -35.83
CA HIS A 368 -22.11 -15.48 -36.69
C HIS A 368 -21.94 -16.80 -35.91
N LEU A 369 -20.95 -16.88 -35.02
CA LEU A 369 -20.70 -18.06 -34.20
C LEU A 369 -21.85 -18.38 -33.24
N ALA A 370 -22.55 -17.35 -32.76
CA ALA A 370 -23.72 -17.50 -31.90
C ALA A 370 -25.02 -17.80 -32.68
N GLY A 371 -24.99 -17.85 -34.02
CA GLY A 371 -26.18 -18.01 -34.86
C GLY A 371 -27.08 -16.78 -34.91
N GLY A 372 -26.58 -15.60 -34.53
CA GLY A 372 -27.30 -14.34 -34.57
C GLY A 372 -27.35 -13.71 -35.95
N ILE A 373 -28.21 -12.70 -36.11
CA ILE A 373 -28.38 -11.93 -37.33
C ILE A 373 -27.82 -10.53 -37.11
N LEU A 374 -27.02 -10.04 -38.06
CA LEU A 374 -26.49 -8.68 -38.00
C LEU A 374 -27.61 -7.64 -38.18
N PRO A 375 -27.53 -6.47 -37.54
CA PRO A 375 -28.47 -5.39 -37.77
C PRO A 375 -28.51 -5.00 -39.25
N GLN A 376 -29.71 -4.96 -39.84
CA GLN A 376 -29.93 -4.60 -41.25
C GLN A 376 -30.27 -3.11 -41.44
N ASP A 377 -30.50 -2.39 -40.34
CA ASP A 377 -30.88 -0.97 -40.31
C ASP A 377 -29.67 -0.03 -40.44
N ARG A 378 -28.44 -0.56 -40.41
CA ARG A 378 -27.21 0.21 -40.37
C ARG A 378 -26.06 -0.54 -41.02
N VAL A 379 -25.05 0.21 -41.48
CA VAL A 379 -23.82 -0.36 -42.02
C VAL A 379 -23.00 -1.01 -40.90
N ILE A 380 -22.51 -2.23 -41.12
CA ILE A 380 -21.49 -2.87 -40.28
C ILE A 380 -20.19 -2.86 -41.09
N ASP A 381 -19.15 -2.26 -40.54
CA ASP A 381 -17.84 -2.13 -41.22
C ASP A 381 -16.98 -3.38 -41.01
N GLY A 382 -17.14 -4.04 -39.86
CA GLY A 382 -16.46 -5.30 -39.56
C GLY A 382 -16.88 -6.44 -40.48
N GLN A 383 -15.99 -7.40 -40.68
CA GLN A 383 -16.19 -8.58 -41.52
C GLN A 383 -16.08 -9.87 -40.71
N ASN A 384 -16.82 -10.91 -41.09
CA ASN A 384 -16.76 -12.21 -40.40
C ASN A 384 -15.40 -12.91 -40.68
N LEU A 385 -14.62 -13.18 -39.63
CA LEU A 385 -13.30 -13.79 -39.74
C LEU A 385 -13.33 -15.32 -39.78
N VAL A 386 -14.45 -15.99 -39.47
CA VAL A 386 -14.48 -17.46 -39.37
C VAL A 386 -13.94 -18.16 -40.63
N PRO A 387 -14.34 -17.76 -41.87
CA PRO A 387 -13.79 -18.40 -43.07
C PRO A 387 -12.28 -18.23 -43.20
N LEU A 388 -11.76 -17.05 -42.87
CA LEU A 388 -10.33 -16.74 -42.92
C LEU A 388 -9.56 -17.51 -41.85
N LEU A 389 -10.03 -17.52 -40.60
CA LEU A 389 -9.41 -18.22 -39.47
C LEU A 389 -9.38 -19.74 -39.67
N GLN A 390 -10.38 -20.31 -40.34
CA GLN A 390 -10.43 -21.74 -40.69
C GLN A 390 -9.64 -22.10 -41.96
N GLY A 391 -9.05 -21.12 -42.65
CA GLY A 391 -8.35 -21.32 -43.93
C GLY A 391 -9.28 -21.64 -45.11
N ARG A 392 -10.60 -21.48 -44.96
CA ARG A 392 -11.59 -21.65 -46.04
C ARG A 392 -11.57 -20.47 -47.01
N ALA A 393 -11.21 -19.29 -46.53
CA ALA A 393 -10.88 -18.12 -47.34
C ALA A 393 -9.38 -17.82 -47.19
N GLN A 394 -8.74 -17.48 -48.31
CA GLN A 394 -7.31 -17.13 -48.33
C GLN A 394 -7.06 -15.63 -48.16
N LYS A 395 -8.06 -14.80 -48.46
CA LYS A 395 -7.99 -13.34 -48.41
C LYS A 395 -9.06 -12.78 -47.48
N SER A 396 -8.78 -11.68 -46.81
CA SER A 396 -9.79 -10.97 -46.02
C SER A 396 -10.79 -10.26 -46.93
N GLU A 397 -11.97 -9.99 -46.39
CA GLU A 397 -12.98 -9.19 -47.09
C GLU A 397 -12.68 -7.69 -47.07
N HIS A 398 -11.67 -7.26 -46.31
CA HIS A 398 -11.24 -5.86 -46.25
C HIS A 398 -10.42 -5.48 -47.48
N GLU A 399 -11.08 -4.91 -48.48
CA GLU A 399 -10.40 -4.18 -49.56
C GLU A 399 -9.93 -2.80 -49.07
N PHE A 400 -10.75 -2.06 -48.32
CA PHE A 400 -10.40 -0.73 -47.79
C PHE A 400 -10.59 -0.65 -46.28
N LEU A 401 -9.64 -0.01 -45.60
CA LEU A 401 -9.75 0.40 -44.20
C LEU A 401 -9.46 1.89 -44.06
N PHE A 402 -10.37 2.60 -43.41
CA PHE A 402 -10.29 4.03 -43.16
C PHE A 402 -9.74 4.29 -41.75
N HIS A 403 -8.75 5.17 -41.63
CA HIS A 403 -8.06 5.42 -40.37
C HIS A 403 -8.30 6.86 -39.91
N TYR A 404 -9.15 6.97 -38.89
CA TYR A 404 -9.55 8.26 -38.31
C TYR A 404 -8.70 8.64 -37.09
N CYS A 405 -8.48 9.94 -36.94
CA CYS A 405 -7.94 10.57 -35.74
C CYS A 405 -8.99 11.56 -35.23
N GLY A 406 -9.76 11.16 -34.21
CA GLY A 406 -11.00 11.88 -33.89
C GLY A 406 -11.99 11.74 -35.05
N SER A 407 -12.55 12.86 -35.52
CA SER A 407 -13.42 12.93 -36.70
C SER A 407 -12.67 13.16 -38.01
N TYR A 408 -11.34 13.33 -37.97
CA TYR A 408 -10.52 13.63 -39.14
C TYR A 408 -9.96 12.35 -39.77
N LEU A 409 -10.20 12.15 -41.07
CA LEU A 409 -9.62 11.04 -41.82
C LEU A 409 -8.13 11.31 -42.05
N HIS A 410 -7.26 10.53 -41.40
CA HIS A 410 -5.82 10.71 -41.48
C HIS A 410 -5.21 9.86 -42.58
N ALA A 411 -5.61 8.59 -42.67
CA ALA A 411 -5.09 7.69 -43.69
C ALA A 411 -6.15 6.71 -44.19
N VAL A 412 -5.89 6.13 -45.36
CA VAL A 412 -6.69 5.04 -45.93
C VAL A 412 -5.75 3.94 -46.40
N ARG A 413 -6.03 2.71 -45.97
CA ARG A 413 -5.38 1.50 -46.45
C ARG A 413 -6.24 0.87 -47.54
N TRP A 414 -5.59 0.45 -48.62
CA TRP A 414 -6.16 -0.33 -49.70
C TRP A 414 -5.37 -1.61 -49.88
N HIS A 415 -6.04 -2.75 -49.70
CA HIS A 415 -5.50 -4.06 -50.02
C HIS A 415 -5.94 -4.45 -51.42
N GLU A 416 -5.00 -4.37 -52.36
CA GLU A 416 -5.25 -4.78 -53.73
C GLU A 416 -5.16 -6.30 -53.82
N LYS A 417 -6.32 -6.96 -53.79
CA LYS A 417 -6.41 -8.42 -53.67
C LYS A 417 -5.59 -9.15 -54.75
N ASP A 418 -5.54 -8.66 -55.99
CA ASP A 418 -4.88 -9.38 -57.09
C ASP A 418 -3.36 -9.37 -57.01
N SER A 419 -2.76 -8.23 -56.66
CA SER A 419 -1.30 -8.07 -56.53
C SER A 419 -0.79 -8.47 -55.14
N GLY A 420 -1.66 -8.47 -54.12
CA GLY A 420 -1.27 -8.59 -52.71
C GLY A 420 -0.61 -7.32 -52.16
N ALA A 421 -0.56 -6.24 -52.93
CA ALA A 421 0.00 -4.97 -52.49
C ALA A 421 -0.92 -4.32 -51.45
N ILE A 422 -0.31 -3.65 -50.47
CA ILE A 422 -1.03 -3.00 -49.38
C ILE A 422 -0.66 -1.52 -49.40
N TRP A 423 -1.45 -0.75 -50.13
CA TRP A 423 -1.25 0.68 -50.28
C TRP A 423 -1.81 1.42 -49.08
N LYS A 424 -1.12 2.48 -48.63
CA LYS A 424 -1.61 3.36 -47.58
C LYS A 424 -1.33 4.81 -47.90
N ALA A 425 -2.40 5.59 -48.04
CA ALA A 425 -2.33 7.02 -48.32
C ALA A 425 -2.60 7.83 -47.05
N HIS A 426 -1.71 8.75 -46.70
CA HIS A 426 -1.87 9.69 -45.58
C HIS A 426 -2.23 11.08 -46.09
N TYR A 427 -3.39 11.58 -45.68
CA TYR A 427 -3.88 12.92 -45.98
C TYR A 427 -3.45 13.94 -44.91
N MET A 428 -3.25 13.47 -43.68
CA MET A 428 -2.80 14.27 -42.56
C MET A 428 -1.83 13.46 -41.71
N THR A 429 -0.75 14.08 -41.26
CA THR A 429 0.18 13.48 -40.31
C THR A 429 0.47 14.42 -39.15
N PRO A 430 0.61 13.93 -37.91
CA PRO A 430 1.03 14.77 -36.80
C PRO A 430 2.45 15.30 -36.99
N VAL A 431 2.70 16.51 -36.50
CA VAL A 431 4.05 17.09 -36.43
C VAL A 431 4.76 16.51 -35.20
N PHE A 432 5.67 15.58 -35.42
CA PHE A 432 6.46 14.95 -34.36
C PHE A 432 7.39 15.94 -33.65
N HIS A 433 7.64 15.67 -32.36
CA HIS A 433 8.49 16.48 -31.53
C HIS A 433 9.41 15.61 -30.65
N PRO A 434 10.72 15.89 -30.61
CA PRO A 434 11.44 16.87 -31.44
C PRO A 434 11.46 16.48 -32.94
N PRO A 435 11.81 17.40 -33.86
CA PRO A 435 11.93 17.07 -35.28
C PRO A 435 12.79 15.83 -35.52
N GLY A 436 12.34 14.92 -36.38
CA GLY A 436 12.99 13.63 -36.64
C GLY A 436 12.63 12.50 -35.65
N ALA A 437 11.86 12.78 -34.59
CA ALA A 437 11.31 11.75 -33.72
C ALA A 437 10.15 10.98 -34.39
N GLY A 438 9.78 9.83 -33.82
CA GLY A 438 8.62 9.02 -34.25
C GLY A 438 7.33 9.25 -33.46
N ALA A 439 7.29 10.28 -32.59
CA ALA A 439 6.16 10.58 -31.70
C ALA A 439 6.15 12.06 -31.27
N CYS A 440 5.13 12.51 -30.53
CA CYS A 440 5.00 13.88 -30.05
C CYS A 440 5.45 14.04 -28.59
N TYR A 441 6.73 13.75 -28.29
CA TYR A 441 7.27 13.82 -26.93
C TYR A 441 7.02 15.20 -26.30
N GLY A 442 6.70 15.24 -25.01
CA GLY A 442 6.40 16.48 -24.28
C GLY A 442 4.99 17.05 -24.48
N LYS A 443 4.21 16.57 -25.45
CA LYS A 443 2.80 16.99 -25.66
C LYS A 443 1.76 16.01 -25.12
N GLY A 444 2.19 14.88 -24.54
CA GLY A 444 1.33 13.82 -24.00
C GLY A 444 0.69 12.94 -25.08
N ILE A 445 -0.07 13.53 -26.01
CA ILE A 445 -0.66 12.83 -27.17
C ILE A 445 -0.58 13.74 -28.41
N CYS A 446 -0.22 13.19 -29.57
CA CYS A 446 -0.21 13.94 -30.83
C CYS A 446 -1.58 14.56 -31.19
N PRO A 447 -1.61 15.82 -31.68
CA PRO A 447 -2.82 16.45 -32.23
C PRO A 447 -3.36 15.73 -33.48
N CYS A 448 -4.66 15.85 -33.75
CA CYS A 448 -5.29 15.38 -34.99
C CYS A 448 -5.59 16.49 -36.01
N PHE A 449 -5.53 17.76 -35.60
CA PHE A 449 -5.96 18.92 -36.39
C PHE A 449 -5.21 20.19 -35.95
N GLY A 450 -5.39 21.28 -36.70
CA GLY A 450 -4.81 22.59 -36.42
C GLY A 450 -3.31 22.66 -36.75
N GLU A 451 -2.60 23.61 -36.15
CA GLU A 451 -1.15 23.83 -36.40
C GLU A 451 -0.25 22.65 -35.97
N GLY A 452 -0.80 21.65 -35.28
CA GLY A 452 -0.10 20.46 -34.83
C GLY A 452 -0.03 19.32 -35.86
N VAL A 453 -0.61 19.49 -37.04
CA VAL A 453 -0.61 18.49 -38.13
C VAL A 453 -0.17 19.10 -39.45
N THR A 454 0.37 18.26 -40.33
CA THR A 454 0.69 18.59 -41.72
C THR A 454 -0.36 17.96 -42.62
N HIS A 455 -0.96 18.76 -43.50
CA HIS A 455 -1.83 18.29 -44.57
C HIS A 455 -1.00 17.99 -45.83
N HIS A 456 -1.36 16.92 -46.53
CA HIS A 456 -0.64 16.46 -47.72
C HIS A 456 -1.54 16.49 -48.94
N ASP A 457 -1.10 17.20 -49.98
CA ASP A 457 -1.73 17.24 -51.30
C ASP A 457 -0.64 17.33 -52.38
N PRO A 458 -0.36 16.24 -53.14
CA PRO A 458 -1.01 14.93 -53.06
C PRO A 458 -0.72 14.20 -51.72
N PRO A 459 -1.56 13.21 -51.33
CA PRO A 459 -1.35 12.43 -50.11
C PRO A 459 -0.01 11.67 -50.12
N LEU A 460 0.61 11.47 -48.95
CA LEU A 460 1.79 10.61 -48.86
C LEU A 460 1.38 9.16 -49.09
N LEU A 461 2.04 8.47 -50.02
CA LEU A 461 1.75 7.07 -50.34
C LEU A 461 2.83 6.14 -49.82
N PHE A 462 2.42 4.99 -49.27
CA PHE A 462 3.30 3.91 -48.85
C PHE A 462 2.79 2.57 -49.38
N ASP A 463 3.69 1.64 -49.65
CA ASP A 463 3.38 0.23 -49.88
C ASP A 463 3.82 -0.58 -48.65
N LEU A 464 2.88 -0.91 -47.79
CA LEU A 464 3.12 -1.65 -46.55
C LEU A 464 3.54 -3.10 -46.77
N SER A 465 3.32 -3.65 -47.97
CA SER A 465 3.81 -5.00 -48.29
C SER A 465 5.34 -5.03 -48.43
N ARG A 466 5.95 -3.89 -48.77
CA ARG A 466 7.40 -3.72 -48.97
C ARG A 466 8.06 -2.90 -47.86
N ASP A 467 7.37 -1.89 -47.33
CA ASP A 467 7.81 -1.04 -46.23
C ASP A 467 6.77 -0.99 -45.09
N PRO A 468 6.72 -2.04 -44.24
CA PRO A 468 5.84 -2.05 -43.07
C PRO A 468 6.16 -0.95 -42.04
N SER A 469 7.36 -0.36 -42.11
CA SER A 469 7.82 0.67 -41.16
C SER A 469 7.36 2.08 -41.53
N GLU A 470 6.80 2.27 -42.73
CA GLU A 470 6.41 3.57 -43.27
C GLU A 470 7.57 4.59 -43.22
N ALA A 471 8.77 4.11 -43.55
CA ALA A 471 10.01 4.88 -43.52
C ALA A 471 10.18 5.74 -44.77
N LYS A 472 9.78 5.24 -45.94
CA LYS A 472 9.99 5.93 -47.23
C LYS A 472 8.67 6.09 -47.98
N ALA A 473 8.23 7.34 -48.09
CA ALA A 473 7.08 7.69 -48.93
C ALA A 473 7.41 7.52 -50.41
N LEU A 474 6.42 7.06 -51.16
CA LEU A 474 6.43 6.95 -52.60
C LEU A 474 5.89 8.25 -53.22
N SER A 475 6.36 8.53 -54.43
CA SER A 475 5.98 9.67 -55.28
C SER A 475 5.74 9.19 -56.70
N ALA A 476 5.11 10.03 -57.54
CA ALA A 476 4.90 9.75 -58.95
C ALA A 476 6.19 9.44 -59.72
N ASP A 477 7.33 10.00 -59.31
CA ASP A 477 8.65 9.72 -59.93
C ASP A 477 9.20 8.34 -59.57
N THR A 478 8.81 7.80 -58.41
CA THR A 478 9.37 6.56 -57.84
C THR A 478 8.44 5.36 -57.96
N GLU A 479 7.15 5.59 -58.20
CA GLU A 479 6.12 4.55 -58.27
C GLU A 479 5.17 4.82 -59.46
N PRO A 480 5.28 4.04 -60.56
CA PRO A 480 4.43 4.23 -61.73
C PRO A 480 2.92 4.13 -61.47
N LEU A 481 2.51 3.40 -60.43
CA LEU A 481 1.08 3.24 -60.09
C LEU A 481 0.53 4.37 -59.20
N PHE A 482 1.35 5.36 -58.81
CA PHE A 482 1.01 6.39 -57.82
C PHE A 482 -0.36 7.05 -58.09
N ASP A 483 -0.56 7.64 -59.27
CA ASP A 483 -1.80 8.35 -59.60
C ASP A 483 -3.02 7.42 -59.65
N THR A 484 -2.82 6.18 -60.11
CA THR A 484 -3.88 5.17 -60.19
C THR A 484 -4.35 4.77 -58.79
N VAL A 485 -3.38 4.53 -57.89
CA VAL A 485 -3.63 4.17 -56.49
C VAL A 485 -4.34 5.31 -55.77
N ILE A 486 -3.83 6.54 -55.85
CA ILE A 486 -4.44 7.72 -55.22
C ILE A 486 -5.86 7.95 -55.73
N LYS A 487 -6.10 7.79 -57.04
CA LYS A 487 -7.45 7.93 -57.63
C LYS A 487 -8.41 6.83 -57.18
N ARG A 488 -7.94 5.58 -57.02
CA ARG A 488 -8.76 4.48 -56.52
C ARG A 488 -9.14 4.69 -55.05
N ILE A 489 -8.16 5.08 -54.22
CA ILE A 489 -8.40 5.44 -52.82
C ILE A 489 -9.36 6.63 -52.70
N GLY A 490 -9.19 7.67 -53.53
CA GLY A 490 -10.09 8.83 -53.56
C GLY A 490 -11.55 8.45 -53.82
N ARG A 491 -11.81 7.55 -54.78
CA ARG A 491 -13.16 7.01 -55.04
C ARG A 491 -13.71 6.25 -53.84
N ALA A 492 -12.90 5.40 -53.20
CA ALA A 492 -13.33 4.66 -52.01
C ALA A 492 -13.67 5.60 -50.83
N ILE A 493 -12.97 6.73 -50.69
CA ILE A 493 -13.29 7.75 -49.69
C ILE A 493 -14.65 8.39 -49.98
N GLU A 494 -14.95 8.73 -51.24
CA GLU A 494 -16.25 9.28 -51.61
C GLU A 494 -17.39 8.29 -51.34
N GLU A 495 -17.20 7.03 -51.71
CA GLU A 495 -18.14 5.94 -51.42
C GLU A 495 -18.36 5.78 -49.92
N HIS A 496 -17.28 5.72 -49.14
CA HIS A 496 -17.35 5.62 -47.68
C HIS A 496 -18.08 6.82 -47.06
N ARG A 497 -17.76 8.05 -47.46
CA ARG A 497 -18.40 9.27 -46.95
C ARG A 497 -19.90 9.31 -47.22
N ARG A 498 -20.37 8.76 -48.36
CA ARG A 498 -21.81 8.63 -48.65
C ARG A 498 -22.54 7.71 -47.67
N THR A 499 -21.84 6.78 -47.04
CA THR A 499 -22.42 5.89 -46.02
C THR A 499 -22.48 6.52 -44.63
N LEU A 500 -21.86 7.69 -44.41
CA LEU A 500 -21.83 8.34 -43.11
C LEU A 500 -23.09 9.18 -42.91
N THR A 501 -23.85 8.87 -41.86
CA THR A 501 -24.99 9.68 -41.44
C THR A 501 -24.56 10.63 -40.31
N PRO A 502 -25.06 11.88 -40.28
CA PRO A 502 -24.84 12.77 -39.15
C PRO A 502 -25.38 12.15 -37.86
N VAL A 503 -24.58 12.21 -36.80
CA VAL A 503 -24.94 11.68 -35.47
C VAL A 503 -24.51 12.66 -34.38
N PRO A 504 -25.18 12.66 -33.21
CA PRO A 504 -24.77 13.49 -32.08
C PRO A 504 -23.36 13.15 -31.60
N GLU A 505 -22.50 14.17 -31.47
CA GLU A 505 -21.12 14.00 -30.99
C GLU A 505 -21.13 13.70 -29.48
N GLN A 506 -20.81 12.45 -29.13
CA GLN A 506 -20.76 11.98 -27.74
C GLN A 506 -19.55 12.54 -26.99
N LEU A 507 -18.52 12.96 -27.71
CA LEU A 507 -17.29 13.55 -27.17
C LEU A 507 -17.25 15.09 -27.34
N SER A 508 -18.40 15.73 -27.46
CA SER A 508 -18.53 17.20 -27.48
C SER A 508 -18.11 17.80 -26.13
N LEU A 509 -17.70 19.08 -26.11
CA LEU A 509 -17.33 19.77 -24.87
C LEU A 509 -18.46 19.69 -23.81
N TYR A 510 -19.71 19.81 -24.23
CA TYR A 510 -20.86 19.70 -23.31
C TYR A 510 -20.99 18.31 -22.66
N ASN A 511 -20.72 17.25 -23.43
CA ASN A 511 -20.88 15.88 -22.96
C ASN A 511 -19.69 15.38 -22.11
N ILE A 512 -18.49 15.89 -22.37
CA ILE A 512 -17.28 15.48 -21.65
C ILE A 512 -17.05 16.26 -20.35
N LEU A 513 -17.62 17.45 -20.19
CA LEU A 513 -17.43 18.25 -18.98
C LEU A 513 -17.99 17.54 -17.76
N TRP A 514 -17.33 17.69 -16.62
CA TRP A 514 -17.79 17.13 -15.35
C TRP A 514 -19.14 17.76 -14.94
N LYS A 515 -20.14 16.92 -14.71
CA LYS A 515 -21.48 17.32 -14.26
C LYS A 515 -21.73 16.76 -12.85
N PRO A 516 -21.80 17.62 -11.81
CA PRO A 516 -21.97 17.18 -10.42
C PRO A 516 -23.17 16.24 -10.22
N TRP A 517 -24.29 16.51 -10.89
CA TRP A 517 -25.54 15.73 -10.78
C TRP A 517 -25.50 14.37 -11.50
N LEU A 518 -24.43 14.08 -12.25
CA LEU A 518 -24.19 12.77 -12.87
C LEU A 518 -23.16 11.94 -12.10
N GLN A 519 -22.49 12.52 -11.10
CA GLN A 519 -21.34 11.90 -10.43
C GLN A 519 -21.75 10.63 -9.69
N PRO A 520 -21.24 9.44 -10.10
CA PRO A 520 -21.40 8.23 -9.31
C PRO A 520 -20.68 8.42 -7.97
N CYS A 521 -21.45 8.26 -6.89
CA CYS A 521 -20.99 8.53 -5.54
C CYS A 521 -21.54 7.48 -4.58
N CYS A 522 -20.63 6.73 -3.97
CA CYS A 522 -20.89 5.87 -2.84
C CYS A 522 -20.71 6.73 -1.58
N GLY A 523 -21.76 6.87 -0.75
CA GLY A 523 -21.74 7.78 0.39
C GLY A 523 -22.24 9.20 0.05
N THR A 524 -21.72 10.22 0.74
CA THR A 524 -22.23 11.60 0.67
C THR A 524 -21.41 12.46 -0.28
N PHE A 525 -22.00 12.92 -1.38
CA PHE A 525 -21.37 13.86 -2.31
C PHE A 525 -21.05 15.20 -1.59
N PRO A 526 -19.86 15.80 -1.78
CA PRO A 526 -18.78 15.43 -2.73
C PRO A 526 -17.76 14.41 -2.19
N PHE A 527 -17.84 14.02 -0.92
CA PHE A 527 -16.91 13.12 -0.22
C PHE A 527 -17.28 11.64 -0.45
N CYS A 528 -17.32 11.24 -1.71
CA CYS A 528 -17.68 9.89 -2.12
C CYS A 528 -16.63 8.88 -1.62
N TRP A 529 -17.02 7.98 -0.72
CA TRP A 529 -16.15 6.95 -0.17
C TRP A 529 -16.92 5.68 0.19
N CYS A 530 -16.43 4.53 -0.27
CA CYS A 530 -16.83 3.23 0.25
C CYS A 530 -15.85 2.11 -0.13
N ASP A 531 -15.88 1.03 0.63
CA ASP A 531 -15.07 -0.16 0.40
C ASP A 531 -15.87 -1.45 0.70
N LYS A 532 -16.86 -1.75 -0.15
CA LYS A 532 -17.66 -2.98 -0.06
C LYS A 532 -16.89 -4.23 -0.48
N GLU A 533 -15.81 -4.09 -1.27
CA GLU A 533 -14.91 -5.22 -1.59
C GLU A 533 -13.99 -5.56 -0.40
N GLY A 534 -13.84 -4.65 0.57
CA GLY A 534 -13.26 -4.88 1.89
C GLY A 534 -14.27 -5.48 2.89
N ASP A 535 -15.57 -5.41 2.58
CA ASP A 535 -16.68 -5.86 3.41
C ASP A 535 -17.34 -7.14 2.87
N SER A 536 -16.74 -8.29 3.21
CA SER A 536 -17.56 -9.48 3.51
C SER A 536 -17.95 -9.52 5.00
N THR A 537 -18.00 -8.36 5.67
CA THR A 537 -18.32 -8.21 7.11
C THR A 537 -19.01 -6.89 7.49
N GLN A 538 -19.80 -6.25 6.62
CA GLN A 538 -20.70 -5.14 7.01
C GLN A 538 -22.03 -5.16 6.24
N SER A 539 -22.97 -5.98 6.73
CA SER A 539 -24.40 -5.80 6.50
C SER A 539 -25.12 -5.94 7.83
N LEU A 540 -24.98 -4.95 8.72
CA LEU A 540 -25.76 -4.89 9.94
C LEU A 540 -26.02 -3.46 10.46
N ILE A 541 -26.34 -2.50 9.58
CA ILE A 541 -27.18 -1.33 9.92
C ILE A 541 -28.10 -1.05 8.72
N CYS A 542 -29.19 -1.81 8.61
CA CYS A 542 -30.44 -1.45 7.94
C CYS A 542 -31.47 -2.53 8.30
N ARG A 543 -31.85 -2.57 9.57
CA ARG A 543 -32.91 -3.44 10.08
C ARG A 543 -33.76 -2.68 11.09
N ASN A 544 -34.48 -1.69 10.58
CA ASN A 544 -35.81 -1.36 11.07
C ASN A 544 -36.70 -1.24 9.84
N ILE A 545 -37.83 -1.92 9.90
CA ILE A 545 -38.88 -2.11 8.86
C ILE A 545 -38.75 -3.46 8.12
N TRP A 546 -39.85 -4.22 8.18
CA TRP A 546 -40.10 -5.61 7.75
C TRP A 546 -39.84 -6.72 8.79
N LEU A 547 -40.62 -6.62 9.85
CA LEU A 547 -41.35 -7.75 10.44
C LEU A 547 -42.16 -8.52 9.37
N ILE A 548 -42.20 -9.85 9.51
CA ILE A 548 -43.14 -10.84 8.94
C ILE A 548 -42.68 -11.61 7.68
N LEU A 549 -42.79 -12.95 7.79
CA LEU A 549 -42.54 -14.06 6.84
C LEU A 549 -41.06 -14.50 6.74
N GLY A 550 -40.66 -15.74 6.96
CA GLY A 550 -41.38 -16.99 7.22
C GLY A 550 -40.39 -18.14 6.93
N LEU A 551 -40.05 -18.90 7.97
CA LEU A 551 -39.62 -20.31 7.99
C LEU A 551 -38.88 -20.89 6.76
N PHE A 552 -37.55 -21.02 6.84
CA PHE A 552 -36.81 -22.18 6.29
C PHE A 552 -35.53 -22.43 7.11
N PRO A 553 -35.32 -23.62 7.69
CA PRO A 553 -34.11 -23.92 8.46
C PRO A 553 -32.96 -24.26 7.50
N ARG A 554 -31.88 -23.46 7.52
CA ARG A 554 -30.58 -23.89 6.98
C ARG A 554 -29.79 -24.53 8.10
N THR A 555 -29.53 -25.82 7.96
CA THR A 555 -28.63 -26.58 8.83
C THR A 555 -27.19 -26.07 8.66
N CYS A 556 -26.62 -25.52 9.73
CA CYS A 556 -25.20 -25.21 9.79
C CYS A 556 -24.41 -26.51 10.08
N VAL A 557 -23.50 -26.85 9.18
CA VAL A 557 -22.46 -27.84 9.43
C VAL A 557 -21.41 -27.19 10.34
N SER A 558 -21.19 -27.75 11.54
CA SER A 558 -20.16 -27.33 12.49
C SER A 558 -18.78 -27.77 12.02
N ASN A 559 -17.85 -26.83 11.82
CA ASN A 559 -16.42 -27.11 11.69
C ASN A 559 -15.76 -26.98 13.09
N PRO A 560 -14.68 -27.72 13.41
CA PRO A 560 -14.14 -27.86 14.76
C PRO A 560 -13.66 -26.51 15.36
N SER A 561 -13.86 -26.34 16.67
CA SER A 561 -13.80 -25.06 17.39
C SER A 561 -12.43 -24.35 17.31
N LYS A 562 -12.40 -23.14 16.77
CA LYS A 562 -11.25 -22.22 16.79
C LYS A 562 -10.88 -21.83 18.25
N PRO A 563 -9.59 -21.80 18.66
CA PRO A 563 -9.19 -21.44 20.03
C PRO A 563 -9.22 -19.94 20.28
N ASN A 564 -9.26 -19.52 21.55
CA ASN A 564 -8.98 -18.14 21.97
C ASN A 564 -7.47 -17.90 22.12
N PHE A 565 -7.04 -16.64 22.02
CA PHE A 565 -5.66 -16.23 22.25
C PHE A 565 -5.58 -15.17 23.34
N LEU A 566 -4.80 -15.44 24.38
CA LEU A 566 -4.39 -14.46 25.40
C LEU A 566 -2.88 -14.27 25.29
N LEU A 567 -2.46 -13.14 24.73
CA LEU A 567 -1.05 -12.79 24.57
C LEU A 567 -0.70 -11.74 25.62
N ILE A 568 0.23 -12.05 26.52
CA ILE A 568 0.67 -11.17 27.60
C ILE A 568 2.13 -10.79 27.33
N LEU A 569 2.38 -9.49 27.19
CA LEU A 569 3.73 -8.96 26.96
C LEU A 569 4.06 -7.92 28.03
N ALA A 570 5.06 -8.23 28.85
CA ALA A 570 5.66 -7.31 29.80
C ALA A 570 6.61 -6.31 29.10
N ASP A 571 6.90 -5.21 29.78
CA ASP A 571 7.76 -4.13 29.31
C ASP A 571 9.03 -4.11 30.18
N ASP A 572 10.22 -4.19 29.58
CA ASP A 572 11.51 -4.17 30.31
C ASP A 572 11.72 -5.31 31.35
N LEU A 573 10.93 -6.39 31.32
CA LEU A 573 11.12 -7.51 32.26
C LEU A 573 12.31 -8.37 31.84
N GLY A 574 13.34 -8.44 32.69
CA GLY A 574 14.51 -9.27 32.46
C GLY A 574 14.22 -10.75 32.67
N ILE A 575 14.94 -11.60 31.94
CA ILE A 575 14.77 -13.06 32.09
C ILE A 575 15.13 -13.57 33.49
N GLY A 576 16.00 -12.86 34.21
CA GLY A 576 16.40 -13.21 35.58
C GLY A 576 15.44 -12.73 36.67
N ASP A 577 14.32 -12.10 36.31
CA ASP A 577 13.38 -11.54 37.28
C ASP A 577 12.29 -12.53 37.71
N VAL A 578 12.02 -13.55 36.89
CA VAL A 578 10.91 -14.48 37.08
C VAL A 578 11.38 -15.75 37.81
N GLY A 579 10.59 -16.22 38.77
CA GLY A 579 10.92 -17.35 39.63
C GLY A 579 11.26 -18.62 38.86
N CYS A 580 10.43 -18.97 37.88
CA CYS A 580 10.65 -20.11 37.00
C CYS A 580 11.85 -19.94 36.03
N TYR A 581 12.59 -18.83 36.06
CA TYR A 581 13.86 -18.65 35.35
C TYR A 581 15.08 -18.51 36.28
N GLY A 582 14.89 -18.64 37.59
CA GLY A 582 15.97 -18.74 38.58
C GLY A 582 15.95 -17.68 39.68
N ASN A 583 15.01 -16.72 39.65
CA ASN A 583 14.85 -15.77 40.73
C ASN A 583 14.24 -16.45 41.97
N ASP A 584 14.74 -16.18 43.17
CA ASP A 584 14.20 -16.74 44.42
C ASP A 584 13.77 -15.66 45.43
N THR A 585 13.85 -14.38 45.04
CA THR A 585 13.58 -13.22 45.90
C THR A 585 12.33 -12.44 45.49
N ILE A 586 12.06 -12.32 44.18
CA ILE A 586 10.84 -11.72 43.62
C ILE A 586 9.76 -12.80 43.50
N ARG A 587 8.53 -12.48 43.92
CA ARG A 587 7.42 -13.45 43.93
C ARG A 587 6.61 -13.41 42.64
N THR A 588 6.81 -14.40 41.77
CA THR A 588 6.02 -14.56 40.54
C THR A 588 5.21 -15.87 40.49
N PRO A 589 4.41 -16.21 41.53
CA PRO A 589 3.75 -17.51 41.63
C PRO A 589 2.76 -17.81 40.49
N ASN A 590 2.10 -16.80 39.90
CA ASN A 590 1.13 -17.02 38.83
C ASN A 590 1.83 -17.33 37.50
N ILE A 591 2.89 -16.60 37.18
CA ILE A 591 3.73 -16.85 36.01
C ILE A 591 4.47 -18.19 36.16
N ASP A 592 4.93 -18.52 37.37
CA ASP A 592 5.51 -19.84 37.65
C ASP A 592 4.49 -20.96 37.48
N GLY A 593 3.23 -20.71 37.85
CA GLY A 593 2.09 -21.59 37.57
C GLY A 593 1.89 -21.81 36.06
N LEU A 594 1.94 -20.75 35.25
CA LEU A 594 1.88 -20.86 33.79
C LEU A 594 2.98 -21.76 33.24
N ALA A 595 4.21 -21.64 33.73
CA ALA A 595 5.33 -22.48 33.31
C ALA A 595 5.13 -23.95 33.72
N LYS A 596 4.63 -24.21 34.94
CA LYS A 596 4.34 -25.58 35.43
C LYS A 596 3.22 -26.25 34.63
N GLU A 597 2.21 -25.50 34.23
CA GLU A 597 1.07 -26.00 33.47
C GLU A 597 1.29 -25.99 31.95
N GLY A 598 2.44 -25.49 31.48
CA GLY A 598 2.71 -25.22 30.08
C GLY A 598 4.13 -25.58 29.66
N VAL A 599 4.64 -24.84 28.66
CA VAL A 599 5.95 -24.98 28.06
C VAL A 599 6.78 -23.74 28.38
N ARG A 600 7.99 -23.94 28.89
CA ARG A 600 8.97 -22.88 29.18
C ARG A 600 10.09 -22.89 28.13
N LEU A 601 10.34 -21.74 27.50
CA LEU A 601 11.37 -21.54 26.48
C LEU A 601 12.62 -20.90 27.10
N THR A 602 13.77 -21.57 27.09
CA THR A 602 14.99 -21.03 27.74
C THR A 602 15.87 -20.19 26.83
N GLN A 603 15.60 -20.20 25.52
CA GLN A 603 16.27 -19.38 24.50
C GLN A 603 15.24 -18.62 23.65
N HIS A 604 14.34 -17.86 24.29
CA HIS A 604 13.37 -17.02 23.59
C HIS A 604 13.93 -15.61 23.37
N ILE A 605 13.93 -15.16 22.12
CA ILE A 605 14.71 -14.00 21.66
C ILE A 605 13.82 -12.91 21.08
N ALA A 606 13.90 -11.72 21.67
CA ALA A 606 13.35 -10.48 21.14
C ALA A 606 14.10 -10.06 19.87
N ALA A 607 13.37 -9.53 18.89
CA ALA A 607 13.97 -9.11 17.61
C ALA A 607 14.78 -7.81 17.72
N ALA A 608 14.64 -7.08 18.82
CA ALA A 608 15.39 -5.88 19.15
C ALA A 608 15.42 -5.67 20.67
N ALA A 609 16.46 -5.00 21.17
CA ALA A 609 16.65 -4.72 22.59
C ALA A 609 15.95 -3.43 23.08
N VAL A 610 14.94 -2.93 22.37
CA VAL A 610 14.18 -1.72 22.73
C VAL A 610 12.72 -1.85 22.30
N CYS A 611 11.82 -1.14 23.02
CA CYS A 611 10.38 -1.38 22.96
C CYS A 611 9.77 -1.27 21.55
N THR A 612 9.87 -0.10 20.90
CA THR A 612 9.18 0.17 19.61
C THR A 612 9.55 -0.85 18.53
N PRO A 613 10.84 -1.10 18.23
CA PRO A 613 11.22 -2.10 17.24
C PRO A 613 10.78 -3.53 17.62
N SER A 614 10.93 -3.94 18.88
CA SER A 614 10.62 -5.32 19.27
C SER A 614 9.13 -5.64 19.17
N ARG A 615 8.27 -4.73 19.64
CA ARG A 615 6.81 -4.86 19.52
C ARG A 615 6.34 -4.83 18.07
N ALA A 616 6.97 -4.01 17.21
CA ALA A 616 6.70 -4.04 15.77
C ALA A 616 7.01 -5.42 15.16
N ALA A 617 8.12 -6.04 15.58
CA ALA A 617 8.49 -7.38 15.13
C ALA A 617 7.58 -8.47 15.67
N PHE A 618 7.16 -8.38 16.94
CA PHE A 618 6.17 -9.27 17.55
C PHE A 618 4.84 -9.25 16.78
N LEU A 619 4.35 -8.05 16.45
CA LEU A 619 3.08 -7.88 15.74
C LEU A 619 3.12 -8.42 14.30
N THR A 620 4.26 -8.35 13.62
CA THR A 620 4.39 -8.59 12.18
C THR A 620 5.14 -9.87 11.79
N GLY A 621 5.82 -10.51 12.74
CA GLY A 621 6.69 -11.66 12.49
C GLY A 621 7.92 -11.32 11.65
N ARG A 622 8.34 -10.05 11.63
CA ARG A 622 9.39 -9.51 10.75
C ARG A 622 10.43 -8.71 11.53
N TYR A 623 11.69 -8.79 11.13
CA TYR A 623 12.73 -7.93 11.72
C TYR A 623 12.37 -6.45 11.56
N PRO A 624 12.67 -5.58 12.54
CA PRO A 624 12.26 -4.18 12.50
C PRO A 624 12.84 -3.39 11.32
N ILE A 625 14.02 -3.80 10.83
CA ILE A 625 14.64 -3.21 9.64
C ILE A 625 13.79 -3.42 8.37
N ARG A 626 12.94 -4.46 8.32
CA ARG A 626 12.07 -4.74 7.16
C ARG A 626 10.81 -3.87 7.12
N SER A 627 10.39 -3.32 8.25
CA SER A 627 9.24 -2.41 8.36
C SER A 627 9.66 -0.95 8.51
N GLY A 628 10.96 -0.66 8.58
CA GLY A 628 11.46 0.70 8.83
C GLY A 628 11.26 1.15 10.29
N MET A 629 10.87 0.24 11.18
CA MET A 629 10.80 0.43 12.63
C MET A 629 12.17 0.20 13.29
N ALA A 630 13.22 0.66 12.64
CA ALA A 630 14.60 0.68 13.10
C ALA A 630 15.14 2.09 12.91
N SER A 631 16.10 2.52 13.73
CA SER A 631 16.70 3.86 13.63
C SER A 631 18.16 3.78 13.24
N SER A 632 18.58 4.66 12.34
CA SER A 632 19.99 4.91 12.04
C SER A 632 20.62 5.97 12.95
N THR A 633 19.88 6.43 13.96
CA THR A 633 20.32 7.45 14.93
C THR A 633 20.23 6.92 16.36
N GLN A 634 20.66 7.72 17.34
CA GLN A 634 20.56 7.33 18.75
C GLN A 634 19.10 7.32 19.27
N GLN A 635 18.17 7.94 18.54
CA GLN A 635 16.73 7.90 18.85
C GLN A 635 16.12 6.61 18.30
N ARG A 636 16.09 5.55 19.12
CA ARG A 636 15.74 4.17 18.71
C ARG A 636 14.31 3.74 19.03
N ILE A 637 13.55 4.60 19.68
CA ILE A 637 12.12 4.45 19.97
C ILE A 637 11.38 5.71 19.51
N LEU A 638 10.06 5.69 19.50
CA LEU A 638 9.28 6.92 19.36
C LEU A 638 9.44 7.75 20.63
N PHE A 639 9.44 9.08 20.51
CA PHE A 639 9.60 9.99 21.66
C PHE A 639 8.40 10.91 21.91
N TRP A 640 7.41 10.93 21.00
CA TRP A 640 6.25 11.81 21.10
C TRP A 640 4.98 11.16 20.57
N ASN A 641 3.84 11.45 21.20
CA ASN A 641 2.52 11.16 20.61
C ASN A 641 2.26 11.99 19.34
N GLY A 642 2.69 13.26 19.34
CA GLY A 642 2.59 14.17 18.20
C GLY A 642 3.67 13.98 17.14
N CYS A 643 4.25 12.79 16.97
CA CYS A 643 5.17 12.50 15.87
C CYS A 643 4.44 11.85 14.69
N SER A 644 5.08 11.74 13.52
CA SER A 644 4.48 11.11 12.33
C SER A 644 5.03 9.71 12.04
N GLY A 645 5.94 9.22 12.88
CA GLY A 645 6.51 7.89 12.76
C GLY A 645 5.68 6.85 13.49
N GLY A 646 5.54 5.66 12.91
CA GLY A 646 4.82 4.57 13.54
C GLY A 646 4.81 3.31 12.69
N LEU A 647 4.12 2.27 13.17
CA LEU A 647 4.00 1.01 12.43
C LEU A 647 3.35 1.30 11.07
N PRO A 648 4.03 1.05 9.94
CA PRO A 648 3.50 1.43 8.64
C PRO A 648 2.14 0.76 8.35
N PRO A 649 1.16 1.47 7.76
CA PRO A 649 -0.15 0.90 7.44
C PRO A 649 -0.09 -0.35 6.54
N ASN A 650 0.96 -0.46 5.72
CA ASN A 650 1.22 -1.58 4.82
C ASN A 650 1.78 -2.83 5.51
N GLU A 651 2.16 -2.75 6.79
CA GLU A 651 2.52 -3.91 7.60
C GLU A 651 1.26 -4.63 8.09
N THR A 652 1.31 -5.96 8.04
CA THR A 652 0.21 -6.83 8.43
C THR A 652 0.49 -7.40 9.81
N THR A 653 -0.36 -7.08 10.77
CA THR A 653 -0.26 -7.63 12.13
C THR A 653 -0.99 -8.97 12.23
N PHE A 654 -0.65 -9.80 13.23
CA PHE A 654 -1.44 -11.00 13.51
C PHE A 654 -2.88 -10.64 13.86
N ALA A 655 -3.12 -9.49 14.51
CA ALA A 655 -4.45 -9.02 14.87
C ALA A 655 -5.31 -8.79 13.62
N ARG A 656 -4.77 -8.14 12.59
CA ARG A 656 -5.48 -7.92 11.31
C ARG A 656 -5.88 -9.24 10.65
N ILE A 657 -5.01 -10.24 10.65
CA ILE A 657 -5.33 -11.56 10.09
C ILE A 657 -6.39 -12.28 10.92
N LEU A 658 -6.29 -12.21 12.25
CA LEU A 658 -7.26 -12.86 13.15
C LEU A 658 -8.65 -12.20 13.06
N HIS A 659 -8.70 -10.87 13.00
CA HIS A 659 -9.93 -10.12 12.76
C HIS A 659 -10.61 -10.58 11.45
N GLN A 660 -9.85 -10.74 10.36
CA GLN A 660 -10.36 -11.31 9.10
C GLN A 660 -10.85 -12.76 9.22
N GLN A 661 -10.35 -13.52 10.20
CA GLN A 661 -10.81 -14.88 10.51
C GLN A 661 -12.04 -14.92 11.43
N GLY A 662 -12.63 -13.76 11.74
CA GLY A 662 -13.82 -13.62 12.58
C GLY A 662 -13.54 -13.59 14.08
N TYR A 663 -12.29 -13.35 14.49
CA TYR A 663 -11.96 -13.15 15.89
C TYR A 663 -12.37 -11.76 16.35
N SER A 664 -12.81 -11.66 17.60
CA SER A 664 -12.86 -10.36 18.29
C SER A 664 -11.49 -10.04 18.85
N THR A 665 -10.97 -8.86 18.51
CA THR A 665 -9.57 -8.51 18.77
C THR A 665 -9.47 -7.30 19.69
N ALA A 666 -8.68 -7.39 20.76
CA ALA A 666 -8.46 -6.27 21.68
C ALA A 666 -7.00 -6.10 22.05
N LEU A 667 -6.57 -4.84 22.17
CA LEU A 667 -5.31 -4.45 22.79
C LEU A 667 -5.59 -3.70 24.08
N ILE A 668 -5.02 -4.17 25.18
CA ILE A 668 -5.12 -3.50 26.49
C ILE A 668 -3.71 -3.14 26.97
N GLY A 669 -3.46 -1.83 27.15
CA GLY A 669 -2.20 -1.28 27.65
C GLY A 669 -1.33 -0.59 26.61
N LYS A 670 -0.03 -0.86 26.59
CA LYS A 670 0.98 -0.13 25.80
C LYS A 670 0.90 -0.46 24.31
N TRP A 671 0.84 0.56 23.46
CA TRP A 671 0.97 0.40 22.00
C TRP A 671 2.39 0.67 21.50
N HIS A 672 2.86 1.91 21.68
CA HIS A 672 4.19 2.42 21.34
C HIS A 672 4.56 2.36 19.84
N MET A 673 3.58 2.27 18.94
CA MET A 673 3.80 2.24 17.49
C MET A 673 3.32 3.49 16.75
N GLY A 674 3.18 4.63 17.43
CA GLY A 674 2.69 5.88 16.83
C GLY A 674 1.17 5.97 16.80
N VAL A 675 0.66 7.18 16.51
CA VAL A 675 -0.79 7.45 16.46
C VAL A 675 -1.19 7.99 15.10
N ASN A 676 -0.61 9.13 14.70
CA ASN A 676 -1.03 9.93 13.55
C ASN A 676 0.10 10.07 12.52
N CYS A 677 -0.24 10.38 11.26
CA CYS A 677 0.73 10.58 10.18
C CYS A 677 0.80 12.03 9.70
N LYS A 678 -0.34 12.56 9.26
CA LYS A 678 -0.52 13.83 8.57
C LYS A 678 -1.43 14.79 9.36
N SER A 679 -2.41 14.25 10.08
CA SER A 679 -3.35 15.01 10.90
C SER A 679 -3.58 14.31 12.25
N HIS A 680 -3.83 15.07 13.31
CA HIS A 680 -4.13 14.56 14.66
C HIS A 680 -5.39 13.67 14.75
N HIS A 681 -6.14 13.51 13.66
CA HIS A 681 -7.34 12.67 13.57
C HIS A 681 -7.24 11.54 12.53
N ASP A 682 -6.13 11.40 11.81
CA ASP A 682 -6.03 10.34 10.80
C ASP A 682 -5.78 8.95 11.39
N HIS A 683 -5.24 8.89 12.62
CA HIS A 683 -5.01 7.67 13.39
C HIS A 683 -4.26 6.58 12.59
N CYS A 684 -3.46 6.94 11.59
CA CYS A 684 -2.92 5.98 10.61
C CYS A 684 -2.10 4.83 11.25
N HIS A 685 -1.51 5.07 12.43
CA HIS A 685 -0.68 4.13 13.18
C HIS A 685 -1.40 3.56 14.41
N HIS A 686 -2.64 4.00 14.66
CA HIS A 686 -3.43 3.62 15.81
C HIS A 686 -3.80 2.12 15.81
N PRO A 687 -3.89 1.44 16.97
CA PRO A 687 -4.18 0.00 17.04
C PRO A 687 -5.40 -0.45 16.24
N LEU A 688 -6.47 0.35 16.22
CA LEU A 688 -7.70 0.04 15.48
C LEU A 688 -7.46 -0.05 13.97
N ASN A 689 -6.54 0.76 13.44
CA ASN A 689 -6.14 0.68 12.04
C ASN A 689 -5.18 -0.49 11.78
N HIS A 690 -4.69 -1.18 12.81
CA HIS A 690 -3.83 -2.36 12.72
C HIS A 690 -4.52 -3.65 13.18
N GLY A 691 -5.85 -3.71 13.06
CA GLY A 691 -6.61 -4.96 13.18
C GLY A 691 -7.07 -5.32 14.59
N PHE A 692 -7.10 -4.35 15.51
CA PHE A 692 -7.77 -4.49 16.80
C PHE A 692 -9.17 -3.85 16.74
N ASP A 693 -10.20 -4.55 17.18
CA ASP A 693 -11.58 -4.03 17.30
C ASP A 693 -11.73 -3.08 18.48
N TYR A 694 -10.92 -3.28 19.52
CA TYR A 694 -10.98 -2.54 20.76
C TYR A 694 -9.58 -2.17 21.26
N PHE A 695 -9.42 -0.94 21.71
CA PHE A 695 -8.20 -0.47 22.36
C PHE A 695 -8.55 0.23 23.67
N TYR A 696 -7.85 -0.13 24.74
CA TYR A 696 -7.83 0.66 25.97
C TYR A 696 -6.41 0.69 26.51
N GLY A 697 -5.80 1.86 26.57
CA GLY A 697 -4.44 1.98 27.10
C GLY A 697 -3.68 3.19 26.58
N MET A 698 -2.36 3.09 26.65
CA MET A 698 -1.45 4.18 26.34
C MET A 698 -0.90 4.01 24.91
N PRO A 699 -1.14 4.97 23.99
CA PRO A 699 -0.60 4.90 22.62
C PRO A 699 0.94 4.97 22.57
N PHE A 700 1.55 5.52 23.62
CA PHE A 700 2.99 5.78 23.73
C PHE A 700 3.69 4.80 24.70
N THR A 701 4.60 5.28 25.54
CA THR A 701 5.29 4.57 26.62
C THR A 701 5.33 5.42 27.87
N LEU A 702 5.45 4.78 29.03
CA LEU A 702 5.75 5.47 30.26
C LEU A 702 7.10 6.20 30.15
N LEU A 703 7.14 7.41 30.70
CA LEU A 703 8.33 8.25 30.87
C LEU A 703 8.29 8.86 32.27
N ASN A 704 9.46 9.18 32.85
CA ASN A 704 9.56 9.74 34.21
C ASN A 704 8.75 11.04 34.42
N GLU A 705 8.53 11.79 33.34
CA GLU A 705 7.70 13.00 33.29
C GLU A 705 6.23 12.72 33.62
N CYS A 706 5.74 11.50 33.39
CA CYS A 706 4.36 11.13 33.74
C CYS A 706 4.13 11.18 35.26
N GLN A 707 5.14 10.85 36.06
CA GLN A 707 5.07 10.92 37.53
C GLN A 707 5.40 12.33 38.07
N GLY A 708 5.91 13.24 37.22
CA GLY A 708 6.27 14.61 37.61
C GLY A 708 7.54 14.69 38.47
N THR A 709 8.51 13.79 38.22
CA THR A 709 9.79 13.73 38.97
C THR A 709 10.88 14.65 38.40
N ASP A 710 11.88 15.00 39.22
CA ASP A 710 12.98 15.94 38.87
C ASP A 710 14.01 15.40 37.86
N ASP A 711 13.81 14.19 37.30
CA ASP A 711 14.74 13.57 36.33
C ASP A 711 14.02 13.18 35.02
N PRO A 712 13.79 14.16 34.12
CA PRO A 712 13.09 13.92 32.86
C PRO A 712 13.90 13.01 31.93
N GLU A 713 13.24 12.01 31.33
CA GLU A 713 13.87 11.09 30.36
C GLU A 713 13.99 11.73 28.98
N LEU A 714 13.06 12.60 28.61
CA LEU A 714 13.03 13.28 27.34
C LEU A 714 13.95 14.50 27.38
N ALA A 715 14.96 14.48 26.51
CA ALA A 715 15.72 15.66 26.10
C ALA A 715 16.56 16.35 27.21
N LYS A 716 16.95 15.66 28.28
CA LYS A 716 17.86 16.17 29.33
C LYS A 716 19.08 16.92 28.78
N SER A 717 19.75 16.34 27.77
CA SER A 717 20.90 16.97 27.10
C SER A 717 20.55 18.21 26.26
N LEU A 718 19.37 18.24 25.63
CA LEU A 718 18.90 19.41 24.89
C LEU A 718 18.42 20.51 25.84
N GLN A 719 17.83 20.17 26.99
CA GLN A 719 17.44 21.13 28.01
C GLN A 719 18.66 21.83 28.59
N GLU A 720 19.73 21.08 28.93
CA GLU A 720 21.01 21.66 29.36
C GLU A 720 21.62 22.57 28.28
N THR A 721 21.58 22.13 27.02
CA THR A 721 22.10 22.91 25.89
C THR A 721 21.29 24.19 25.65
N TYR A 722 19.96 24.11 25.65
CA TYR A 722 19.08 25.27 25.46
C TYR A 722 19.13 26.23 26.64
N TRP A 723 19.31 25.70 27.86
CA TRP A 723 19.58 26.50 29.05
C TRP A 723 20.90 27.26 28.90
N LEU A 724 21.98 26.58 28.49
CA LEU A 724 23.26 27.22 28.21
C LEU A 724 23.14 28.31 27.13
N TYR A 725 22.43 28.04 26.02
CA TYR A 725 22.17 29.06 25.00
C TYR A 725 21.37 30.24 25.53
N THR A 726 20.38 30.00 26.40
CA THR A 726 19.62 31.06 27.06
C THR A 726 20.54 31.92 27.92
N GLN A 727 21.43 31.31 28.71
CA GLN A 727 22.43 32.02 29.51
C GLN A 727 23.39 32.84 28.64
N MET A 728 23.87 32.29 27.53
CA MET A 728 24.75 33.00 26.59
C MET A 728 24.06 34.19 25.93
N ILE A 729 22.78 34.06 25.54
CA ILE A 729 21.98 35.16 24.99
C ILE A 729 21.77 36.26 26.05
N ILE A 730 21.44 35.88 27.29
CA ILE A 730 21.29 36.83 28.41
C ILE A 730 22.60 37.57 28.65
N LEU A 731 23.73 36.85 28.72
CA LEU A 731 25.05 37.44 28.92
C LEU A 731 25.42 38.40 27.78
N ALA A 732 25.14 38.03 26.53
CA ALA A 732 25.38 38.89 25.37
C ALA A 732 24.53 40.18 25.43
N VAL A 733 23.25 40.08 25.78
CA VAL A 733 22.37 41.24 25.96
C VAL A 733 22.86 42.14 27.10
N LEU A 734 23.23 41.57 28.25
CA LEU A 734 23.77 42.31 29.39
C LEU A 734 25.10 43.01 29.06
N THR A 735 25.98 42.33 28.33
CA THR A 735 27.28 42.88 27.90
C THR A 735 27.10 44.04 26.93
N LEU A 736 26.20 43.90 25.94
CA LEU A 736 25.85 44.99 25.01
C LEU A 736 25.18 46.16 25.73
N LEU A 737 24.35 45.88 26.74
CA LEU A 737 23.68 46.90 27.54
C LEU A 737 24.67 47.67 28.43
N MET A 738 25.57 46.98 29.13
CA MET A 738 26.64 47.61 29.93
C MET A 738 27.62 48.39 29.05
N GLY A 739 28.08 47.81 27.93
CA GLY A 739 28.97 48.50 26.99
C GLY A 739 28.33 49.74 26.35
N LYS A 740 27.00 49.73 26.16
CA LYS A 740 26.24 50.89 25.69
C LYS A 740 26.09 51.97 26.77
N LEU A 741 25.90 51.58 28.03
CA LEU A 741 25.80 52.50 29.18
C LEU A 741 27.15 53.12 29.56
N ALA A 742 28.25 52.39 29.35
CA ALA A 742 29.62 52.85 29.59
C ALA A 742 30.27 53.52 28.36
N ASP A 743 29.53 53.67 27.26
CA ASP A 743 29.96 54.29 25.99
C ASP A 743 31.19 53.65 25.31
N LEU A 744 31.40 52.34 25.51
CA LEU A 744 32.50 51.59 24.90
C LEU A 744 32.26 51.21 23.43
N PHE A 745 31.00 51.10 22.97
CA PHE A 745 30.66 50.67 21.60
C PHE A 745 29.42 51.40 21.03
N SER A 746 29.42 51.70 19.71
CA SER A 746 28.34 52.45 19.03
C SER A 746 27.14 51.61 18.58
N VAL A 747 26.60 50.74 19.45
CA VAL A 747 25.44 49.90 19.10
C VAL A 747 24.13 50.68 19.25
N LYS A 748 23.16 50.49 18.32
CA LYS A 748 21.83 51.11 18.38
C LYS A 748 20.92 50.37 19.36
N TRP A 749 20.13 51.11 20.17
CA TRP A 749 19.16 50.54 21.12
C TRP A 749 18.18 49.53 20.50
N LYS A 750 17.77 49.76 19.24
CA LYS A 750 16.87 48.85 18.51
C LYS A 750 17.45 47.43 18.37
N ILE A 751 18.78 47.29 18.24
CA ILE A 751 19.45 46.00 18.10
C ILE A 751 19.43 45.26 19.44
N ILE A 752 19.72 45.95 20.55
CA ILE A 752 19.69 45.39 21.91
C ILE A 752 18.27 44.93 22.27
N ILE A 753 17.26 45.75 21.98
CA ILE A 753 15.85 45.42 22.21
C ILE A 753 15.42 44.22 21.35
N CYS A 754 15.81 44.19 20.06
CA CYS A 754 15.51 43.06 19.18
C CYS A 754 16.13 41.76 19.70
N LEU A 755 17.41 41.79 20.11
CA LEU A 755 18.09 40.61 20.68
C LEU A 755 17.45 40.16 22.00
N ALA A 756 17.06 41.08 22.87
CA ALA A 756 16.36 40.77 24.11
C ALA A 756 14.98 40.13 23.86
N ILE A 757 14.21 40.64 22.90
CA ILE A 757 12.91 40.06 22.51
C ILE A 757 13.11 38.69 21.89
N CYS A 758 14.06 38.52 20.96
CA CYS A 758 14.36 37.22 20.36
C CYS A 758 14.81 36.20 21.42
N GLY A 759 15.64 36.62 22.37
CA GLY A 759 16.08 35.78 23.50
C GLY A 759 14.94 35.37 24.41
N LEU A 760 14.02 36.31 24.73
CA LEU A 760 12.83 36.03 25.52
C LEU A 760 11.87 35.07 24.81
N LEU A 761 11.63 35.28 23.51
CA LEU A 761 10.80 34.38 22.69
C LEU A 761 11.41 32.99 22.58
N TYR A 762 12.74 32.91 22.41
CA TYR A 762 13.46 31.64 22.43
C TYR A 762 13.27 30.92 23.77
N PHE A 763 13.49 31.62 24.90
CA PHE A 763 13.28 31.07 26.24
C PHE A 763 11.86 30.56 26.45
N ILE A 764 10.85 31.39 26.17
CA ILE A 764 9.44 31.01 26.29
C ILE A 764 9.14 29.79 25.41
N SER A 765 9.61 29.77 24.16
CA SER A 765 9.33 28.69 23.22
C SER A 765 9.83 27.33 23.73
N TRP A 766 11.08 27.25 24.19
CA TRP A 766 11.60 25.96 24.66
C TRP A 766 11.10 25.62 26.07
N PHE A 767 11.06 26.58 26.99
CA PHE A 767 10.64 26.35 28.38
C PHE A 767 9.17 25.94 28.49
N SER A 768 8.26 26.58 27.74
CA SER A 768 6.83 26.22 27.73
C SER A 768 6.56 24.83 27.13
N SER A 769 7.36 24.41 26.14
CA SER A 769 7.19 23.09 25.50
C SER A 769 7.49 21.95 26.47
N TYR A 770 8.51 22.07 27.32
CA TYR A 770 8.85 21.03 28.30
C TYR A 770 7.89 20.98 29.49
N GLY A 771 7.30 22.11 29.89
CA GLY A 771 6.26 22.14 30.92
C GLY A 771 4.97 21.39 30.52
N LEU A 772 4.76 21.17 29.22
CA LEU A 772 3.57 20.50 28.67
C LEU A 772 3.79 19.04 28.26
N THR A 773 5.03 18.52 28.32
CA THR A 773 5.36 17.14 27.91
C THR A 773 4.50 16.10 28.63
N LYS A 774 4.27 16.26 29.95
CA LYS A 774 3.39 15.37 30.73
C LYS A 774 1.99 15.31 30.13
N TYR A 775 1.44 16.46 29.75
CA TYR A 775 0.10 16.55 29.16
C TYR A 775 0.07 15.96 27.75
N TRP A 776 1.11 16.17 26.95
CA TRP A 776 1.13 15.71 25.55
C TRP A 776 1.40 14.20 25.40
N ASN A 777 2.25 13.61 26.24
CA ASN A 777 2.70 12.23 26.06
C ASN A 777 2.01 11.23 27.00
N CYS A 778 1.63 11.65 28.20
CA CYS A 778 1.04 10.76 29.21
C CYS A 778 -0.49 10.77 29.08
N ILE A 779 -1.03 10.06 28.09
CA ILE A 779 -2.47 10.01 27.80
C ILE A 779 -3.00 8.58 27.86
N LEU A 780 -4.27 8.45 28.26
CA LEU A 780 -5.02 7.21 28.19
C LEU A 780 -6.09 7.33 27.11
N MET A 781 -6.17 6.32 26.24
CA MET A 781 -7.11 6.27 25.14
C MET A 781 -8.04 5.08 25.27
N ARG A 782 -9.30 5.29 24.86
CA ARG A 782 -10.28 4.24 24.62
C ARG A 782 -10.71 4.37 23.16
N ASN A 783 -10.34 3.39 22.34
CA ASN A 783 -10.44 3.50 20.89
C ASN A 783 -9.75 4.79 20.42
N HIS A 784 -10.42 5.64 19.65
CA HIS A 784 -9.85 6.90 19.16
C HIS A 784 -9.96 8.07 20.17
N ASP A 785 -10.70 7.89 21.26
CA ASP A 785 -10.98 8.98 22.20
C ASP A 785 -9.94 8.99 23.32
N ILE A 786 -9.43 10.17 23.66
CA ILE A 786 -8.58 10.38 24.84
C ILE A 786 -9.50 10.50 26.04
N THR A 787 -9.46 9.52 26.94
CA THR A 787 -10.34 9.50 28.12
C THR A 787 -9.71 10.15 29.34
N GLU A 788 -8.38 10.23 29.39
CA GLU A 788 -7.64 10.86 30.49
C GLU A 788 -6.34 11.52 30.00
N GLN A 789 -6.16 12.81 30.33
CA GLN A 789 -4.99 13.60 29.98
C GLN A 789 -4.75 14.70 31.04
N PRO A 790 -3.63 14.67 31.79
CA PRO A 790 -2.65 13.60 31.83
C PRO A 790 -3.20 12.37 32.55
N MET A 791 -2.72 11.19 32.16
CA MET A 791 -3.10 9.90 32.73
C MET A 791 -2.86 9.82 34.25
N ASN A 792 -3.81 9.27 35.00
CA ASN A 792 -3.67 8.98 36.42
C ASN A 792 -3.04 7.60 36.61
N LEU A 793 -1.77 7.60 37.00
CA LEU A 793 -0.96 6.41 37.12
C LEU A 793 -1.53 5.41 38.15
N GLU A 794 -2.08 5.89 39.27
CA GLU A 794 -2.59 5.03 40.36
C GLU A 794 -3.82 4.20 39.92
N LYS A 795 -4.67 4.77 39.06
CA LYS A 795 -5.90 4.12 38.58
C LYS A 795 -5.68 3.26 37.35
N THR A 796 -4.67 3.60 36.54
CA THR A 796 -4.42 2.97 35.23
C THR A 796 -4.29 1.45 35.34
N THR A 797 -3.52 0.94 36.31
CA THR A 797 -3.33 -0.50 36.54
C THR A 797 -4.65 -1.23 36.76
N SER A 798 -5.48 -0.72 37.67
CA SER A 798 -6.78 -1.31 38.01
C SER A 798 -7.75 -1.26 36.84
N ASN A 799 -7.77 -0.15 36.10
CA ASN A 799 -8.66 0.01 34.95
C ASN A 799 -8.24 -0.90 33.78
N MET A 800 -6.95 -1.02 33.49
CA MET A 800 -6.45 -1.97 32.47
C MET A 800 -6.87 -3.41 32.79
N LEU A 801 -6.72 -3.83 34.06
CA LEU A 801 -7.15 -5.16 34.48
C LEU A 801 -8.67 -5.36 34.32
N LYS A 802 -9.47 -4.36 34.73
CA LYS A 802 -10.93 -4.37 34.58
C LYS A 802 -11.35 -4.51 33.12
N GLU A 803 -10.73 -3.75 32.22
CA GLU A 803 -11.02 -3.79 30.78
C GLU A 803 -10.65 -5.12 30.14
N ALA A 804 -9.50 -5.70 30.51
CA ALA A 804 -9.08 -7.00 30.02
C ALA A 804 -10.03 -8.13 30.48
N VAL A 805 -10.40 -8.17 31.76
CA VAL A 805 -11.36 -9.16 32.29
C VAL A 805 -12.74 -8.96 31.66
N SER A 806 -13.22 -7.73 31.55
CA SER A 806 -14.50 -7.43 30.91
C SER A 806 -14.53 -7.82 29.43
N PHE A 807 -13.40 -7.71 28.73
CA PHE A 807 -13.29 -8.23 27.37
C PHE A 807 -13.43 -9.76 27.35
N ILE A 808 -12.76 -10.50 28.23
CA ILE A 808 -12.92 -11.97 28.33
C ILE A 808 -14.39 -12.34 28.57
N GLU A 809 -15.04 -11.73 29.56
CA GLU A 809 -16.43 -12.04 29.96
C GLU A 809 -17.43 -11.77 28.82
N ARG A 810 -17.29 -10.66 28.10
CA ARG A 810 -18.18 -10.31 26.97
C ARG A 810 -17.95 -11.16 25.72
N ASN A 811 -16.80 -11.80 25.60
CA ASN A 811 -16.42 -12.58 24.42
C ASN A 811 -16.48 -14.09 24.62
N LYS A 812 -16.90 -14.60 25.78
CA LYS A 812 -16.85 -16.04 26.13
C LYS A 812 -17.54 -17.01 25.15
N HIS A 813 -18.44 -16.52 24.30
CA HIS A 813 -19.16 -17.33 23.31
C HIS A 813 -18.60 -17.20 21.88
N ARG A 814 -17.53 -16.44 21.66
CA ARG A 814 -16.89 -16.24 20.35
C ARG A 814 -15.36 -16.32 20.46
N PRO A 815 -14.65 -16.79 19.42
CA PRO A 815 -13.19 -16.79 19.45
C PRO A 815 -12.65 -15.37 19.56
N PHE A 816 -11.70 -15.15 20.47
CA PHE A 816 -11.09 -13.83 20.68
C PHE A 816 -9.56 -13.85 20.70
N LEU A 817 -8.98 -12.71 20.36
CA LEU A 817 -7.59 -12.34 20.58
C LEU A 817 -7.57 -11.20 21.59
N LEU A 818 -7.01 -11.46 22.76
CA LEU A 818 -6.72 -10.43 23.76
C LEU A 818 -5.22 -10.27 23.87
N PHE A 819 -4.70 -9.12 23.43
CA PHE A 819 -3.32 -8.73 23.61
C PHE A 819 -3.20 -7.78 24.81
N VAL A 820 -2.74 -8.31 25.94
CA VAL A 820 -2.44 -7.53 27.14
C VAL A 820 -0.98 -7.12 27.11
N SER A 821 -0.77 -5.86 26.79
CA SER A 821 0.54 -5.24 26.63
C SER A 821 0.80 -4.37 27.85
N LEU A 822 1.46 -4.92 28.86
CA LEU A 822 1.54 -4.30 30.18
C LEU A 822 2.39 -3.03 30.14
N LEU A 823 2.08 -2.07 31.02
CA LEU A 823 2.96 -0.93 31.31
C LEU A 823 4.07 -1.33 32.29
N HIS A 824 3.78 -2.31 33.14
CA HIS A 824 4.75 -2.96 34.00
C HIS A 824 5.79 -3.70 33.14
N VAL A 825 7.08 -3.58 33.40
CA VAL A 825 7.78 -2.96 34.55
C VAL A 825 8.68 -1.80 34.12
N HIS A 826 8.23 -1.01 33.14
CA HIS A 826 8.97 0.15 32.63
C HIS A 826 8.95 1.32 33.62
N THR A 827 9.99 2.17 33.58
CA THR A 827 10.06 3.38 34.40
C THR A 827 9.07 4.46 33.91
N PRO A 828 8.49 5.28 34.80
CA PRO A 828 8.52 5.17 36.25
C PRO A 828 7.71 3.96 36.74
N LEU A 829 8.20 3.32 37.80
CA LEU A 829 7.59 2.11 38.37
C LEU A 829 6.30 2.48 39.13
N ILE A 830 5.17 2.33 38.45
CA ILE A 830 3.84 2.64 38.99
C ILE A 830 3.30 1.42 39.71
N THR A 831 3.34 1.45 41.04
CA THR A 831 2.91 0.35 41.90
C THR A 831 1.81 0.83 42.84
N THR A 832 0.69 0.09 42.94
CA THR A 832 -0.35 0.43 43.92
C THR A 832 0.12 0.24 45.37
N GLU A 833 -0.48 0.97 46.31
CA GLU A 833 -0.15 0.89 47.75
C GLU A 833 -0.14 -0.54 48.30
N LYS A 834 -0.97 -1.43 47.72
CA LYS A 834 -1.04 -2.83 48.13
C LYS A 834 0.29 -3.57 47.95
N PHE A 835 1.10 -3.20 46.98
CA PHE A 835 2.35 -3.88 46.63
C PHE A 835 3.61 -3.12 47.05
N GLN A 836 3.51 -1.82 47.33
CA GLN A 836 4.67 -1.00 47.74
C GLN A 836 5.35 -1.53 49.02
N GLY A 837 6.68 -1.62 48.97
CA GLY A 837 7.55 -2.00 50.09
C GLY A 837 7.50 -3.49 50.46
N ARG A 838 7.02 -4.38 49.59
CA ARG A 838 6.88 -5.81 49.88
C ARG A 838 8.05 -6.64 49.38
N SER A 839 8.62 -6.25 48.25
CA SER A 839 9.66 -6.98 47.58
C SER A 839 11.04 -6.61 48.11
N ARG A 840 11.94 -7.60 48.11
CA ARG A 840 13.36 -7.38 48.45
C ARG A 840 14.09 -6.55 47.41
N HIS A 841 13.54 -6.44 46.20
CA HIS A 841 14.10 -5.72 45.07
C HIS A 841 13.53 -4.29 44.96
N GLY A 842 13.04 -3.74 46.08
CA GLY A 842 12.47 -2.40 46.16
C GLY A 842 11.27 -2.22 45.24
N LEU A 843 11.09 -0.99 44.76
CA LEU A 843 9.96 -0.61 43.90
C LEU A 843 9.88 -1.45 42.62
N TYR A 844 11.02 -1.88 42.07
CA TYR A 844 11.01 -2.71 40.86
C TYR A 844 10.38 -4.06 41.16
N GLY A 845 10.84 -4.73 42.22
CA GLY A 845 10.28 -5.99 42.66
C GLY A 845 8.80 -5.88 43.00
N ASP A 846 8.39 -4.79 43.67
CA ASP A 846 6.98 -4.54 43.96
C ASP A 846 6.13 -4.45 42.67
N ASN A 847 6.67 -3.82 41.63
CA ASN A 847 6.03 -3.70 40.33
C ASN A 847 5.93 -5.05 39.60
N VAL A 848 6.98 -5.88 39.67
CA VAL A 848 6.97 -7.25 39.13
C VAL A 848 5.95 -8.13 39.88
N GLU A 849 5.86 -8.03 41.20
CA GLU A 849 4.89 -8.79 42.01
C GLU A 849 3.44 -8.36 41.73
N GLU A 850 3.20 -7.07 41.50
CA GLU A 850 1.89 -6.57 41.05
C GLU A 850 1.53 -7.06 39.64
N MET A 851 2.49 -7.05 38.72
CA MET A 851 2.34 -7.58 37.37
C MET A 851 1.98 -9.07 37.40
N ASP A 852 2.68 -9.89 38.20
CA ASP A 852 2.35 -11.30 38.39
C ASP A 852 0.93 -11.49 38.93
N TRP A 853 0.52 -10.66 39.90
CA TRP A 853 -0.85 -10.66 40.39
C TRP A 853 -1.86 -10.35 39.28
N MET A 854 -1.60 -9.36 38.42
CA MET A 854 -2.47 -9.06 37.26
C MET A 854 -2.58 -10.27 36.32
N VAL A 855 -1.46 -10.94 36.04
CA VAL A 855 -1.46 -12.19 35.26
C VAL A 855 -2.39 -13.22 35.92
N GLY A 856 -2.24 -13.45 37.24
CA GLY A 856 -3.14 -14.34 37.99
C GLY A 856 -4.61 -14.00 37.82
N ARG A 857 -4.98 -12.72 37.89
CA ARG A 857 -6.37 -12.26 37.72
C ARG A 857 -6.92 -12.47 36.31
N LEU A 858 -6.08 -12.36 35.28
CA LEU A 858 -6.48 -12.70 33.91
C LEU A 858 -6.73 -14.21 33.76
N LEU A 859 -5.87 -15.03 34.36
CA LEU A 859 -6.03 -16.50 34.35
C LEU A 859 -7.27 -16.93 35.14
N ASP A 860 -7.54 -16.32 36.30
CA ASP A 860 -8.78 -16.51 37.04
C ASP A 860 -10.01 -16.20 36.17
N GLY A 861 -9.95 -15.13 35.36
CA GLY A 861 -11.02 -14.76 34.43
C GLY A 861 -11.28 -15.81 33.35
N ILE A 862 -10.21 -16.36 32.76
CA ILE A 862 -10.29 -17.47 31.79
C ILE A 862 -10.87 -18.73 32.43
N ASP A 863 -10.41 -19.08 33.64
CA ASP A 863 -10.83 -20.29 34.34
C ASP A 863 -12.30 -20.16 34.83
N LYS A 864 -12.70 -18.98 35.33
CA LYS A 864 -14.09 -18.66 35.76
C LYS A 864 -15.10 -18.83 34.64
N GLU A 865 -14.78 -18.39 33.42
CA GLU A 865 -15.68 -18.50 32.27
C GLU A 865 -15.59 -19.87 31.56
N GLY A 866 -14.83 -20.83 32.12
CA GLY A 866 -14.72 -22.19 31.58
C GLY A 866 -13.89 -22.28 30.29
N LEU A 867 -13.03 -21.28 30.02
CA LEU A 867 -12.28 -21.15 28.77
C LEU A 867 -10.86 -21.74 28.82
N LYS A 868 -10.47 -22.32 29.96
CA LYS A 868 -9.13 -22.87 30.24
C LYS A 868 -8.57 -23.76 29.13
N ASN A 869 -9.34 -24.75 28.68
CA ASN A 869 -8.88 -25.73 27.65
C ASN A 869 -9.00 -25.19 26.22
N ALA A 870 -9.77 -24.11 26.02
CA ALA A 870 -10.02 -23.51 24.71
C ALA A 870 -9.11 -22.31 24.40
N THR A 871 -8.20 -21.96 25.31
CA THR A 871 -7.40 -20.72 25.21
C THR A 871 -5.91 -21.03 25.14
N PHE A 872 -5.27 -20.55 24.08
CA PHE A 872 -3.82 -20.50 23.94
C PHE A 872 -3.31 -19.25 24.66
N ILE A 873 -2.43 -19.44 25.64
CA ILE A 873 -1.85 -18.36 26.45
C ILE A 873 -0.36 -18.26 26.17
N TYR A 874 0.13 -17.04 25.94
CA TYR A 874 1.55 -16.72 25.77
C TYR A 874 1.96 -15.60 26.73
N PHE A 875 3.10 -15.76 27.40
CA PHE A 875 3.72 -14.74 28.25
C PHE A 875 5.18 -14.52 27.85
N ALA A 876 5.57 -13.27 27.64
CA ALA A 876 6.95 -12.87 27.41
C ALA A 876 7.22 -11.41 27.81
N SER A 877 8.45 -10.94 27.61
CA SER A 877 8.85 -9.54 27.67
C SER A 877 9.23 -9.03 26.27
N ASP A 878 9.03 -7.74 25.99
CA ASP A 878 9.39 -7.16 24.70
C ASP A 878 10.92 -7.10 24.49
N HIS A 879 11.70 -6.95 25.55
CA HIS A 879 13.16 -7.14 25.55
C HIS A 879 13.69 -7.36 26.97
N GLY A 880 15.02 -7.43 27.12
CA GLY A 880 15.65 -7.62 28.42
C GLY A 880 15.57 -6.41 29.35
N GLY A 881 15.93 -6.63 30.62
CA GLY A 881 15.88 -5.67 31.71
C GLY A 881 16.79 -4.47 31.53
N SER A 882 16.34 -3.31 32.02
CA SER A 882 17.10 -2.06 31.99
C SER A 882 18.09 -1.98 33.16
N LEU A 883 19.38 -2.20 32.86
CA LEU A 883 20.43 -2.19 33.90
C LEU A 883 20.74 -0.77 34.37
N GLU A 884 20.75 0.19 33.45
CA GLU A 884 21.08 1.60 33.68
C GLU A 884 20.00 2.39 34.43
N ALA A 885 18.82 1.81 34.64
CA ALA A 885 17.73 2.46 35.37
C ALA A 885 18.00 2.43 36.88
N HIS A 886 18.60 3.50 37.39
CA HIS A 886 18.89 3.70 38.81
C HIS A 886 18.51 5.11 39.29
N ARG A 887 18.21 5.26 40.58
CA ARG A 887 18.08 6.57 41.24
C ARG A 887 18.88 6.54 42.54
N GLY A 888 20.02 7.22 42.55
CA GLY A 888 20.99 7.09 43.64
C GLY A 888 21.44 5.64 43.79
N ASN A 889 21.27 5.05 44.98
CA ASN A 889 21.58 3.64 45.24
C ASN A 889 20.40 2.68 44.96
N ALA A 890 19.24 3.19 44.53
CA ALA A 890 18.06 2.36 44.26
C ALA A 890 18.05 1.87 42.80
N GLN A 891 18.00 0.55 42.62
CA GLN A 891 17.79 -0.08 41.32
C GLN A 891 16.31 0.06 40.91
N LEU A 892 16.05 0.57 39.70
CA LEU A 892 14.71 0.79 39.16
C LEU A 892 14.40 -0.05 37.91
N GLY A 893 15.36 -0.80 37.38
CA GLY A 893 15.14 -1.72 36.26
C GLY A 893 15.58 -3.15 36.55
N GLY A 894 15.21 -4.06 35.64
CA GLY A 894 15.30 -5.52 35.85
C GLY A 894 16.66 -6.17 35.68
N TRP A 895 16.71 -7.45 36.07
CA TRP A 895 17.89 -8.29 36.02
C TRP A 895 17.80 -9.34 34.91
N ASN A 896 18.92 -9.54 34.22
CA ASN A 896 19.03 -10.52 33.13
C ASN A 896 19.71 -11.83 33.58
N GLY A 897 19.76 -12.10 34.89
CA GLY A 897 20.38 -13.32 35.43
C GLY A 897 21.86 -13.41 35.07
N ILE A 898 22.29 -14.56 34.52
CA ILE A 898 23.69 -14.80 34.12
C ILE A 898 24.07 -14.11 32.78
N TYR A 899 23.10 -13.54 32.07
CA TYR A 899 23.31 -13.02 30.72
C TYR A 899 23.86 -11.59 30.75
N LYS A 900 24.89 -11.34 29.95
CA LYS A 900 25.55 -10.05 29.84
C LYS A 900 24.69 -9.03 29.11
N GLY A 901 24.77 -7.77 29.52
CA GLY A 901 24.03 -6.65 28.91
C GLY A 901 22.56 -6.56 29.30
N GLY A 902 21.86 -5.61 28.70
CA GLY A 902 20.45 -5.30 28.99
C GLY A 902 19.79 -4.48 27.91
N LYS A 903 18.71 -3.78 28.27
CA LYS A 903 17.97 -2.86 27.39
C LYS A 903 18.93 -1.97 26.57
N GLY A 904 18.64 -1.83 25.29
CA GLY A 904 19.46 -1.06 24.35
C GLY A 904 20.66 -1.80 23.77
N MET A 905 21.00 -3.00 24.24
CA MET A 905 22.18 -3.75 23.80
C MET A 905 21.79 -4.93 22.91
N GLY A 906 21.48 -4.66 21.64
CA GLY A 906 20.97 -5.67 20.70
C GLY A 906 21.92 -6.85 20.45
N GLY A 907 23.24 -6.66 20.63
CA GLY A 907 24.22 -7.73 20.45
C GLY A 907 24.28 -8.73 21.60
N TRP A 908 24.02 -8.34 22.85
CA TRP A 908 24.26 -9.18 24.04
C TRP A 908 23.00 -9.93 24.50
N GLU A 909 23.16 -11.14 25.05
CA GLU A 909 22.05 -12.01 25.47
C GLU A 909 21.10 -11.32 26.45
N GLY A 910 21.60 -10.56 27.41
CA GLY A 910 20.76 -9.88 28.40
C GLY A 910 19.89 -8.78 27.82
N GLY A 911 20.17 -8.28 26.60
CA GLY A 911 19.32 -7.31 25.91
C GLY A 911 18.19 -7.94 25.07
N ILE A 912 18.34 -9.19 24.65
CA ILE A 912 17.45 -9.84 23.69
C ILE A 912 16.81 -11.13 24.19
N ARG A 913 17.41 -11.83 25.16
CA ARG A 913 16.88 -13.07 25.73
C ARG A 913 15.85 -12.70 26.79
N VAL A 914 14.64 -13.22 26.62
CA VAL A 914 13.47 -12.86 27.43
C VAL A 914 12.76 -14.12 27.94
N PRO A 915 11.94 -14.03 29.00
CA PRO A 915 11.03 -15.11 29.35
C PRO A 915 10.12 -15.46 28.16
N GLY A 916 9.91 -16.76 27.90
CA GLY A 916 8.90 -17.24 26.97
C GLY A 916 8.13 -18.41 27.57
N ILE A 917 6.84 -18.23 27.84
CA ILE A 917 5.99 -19.27 28.46
C ILE A 917 4.71 -19.42 27.66
N LEU A 918 4.33 -20.67 27.39
CA LEU A 918 3.12 -21.00 26.62
C LEU A 918 2.26 -22.02 27.36
N ARG A 919 0.95 -21.79 27.47
CA ARG A 919 0.01 -22.71 28.11
C ARG A 919 -1.18 -22.96 27.19
N TRP A 920 -1.48 -24.23 26.96
CA TRP A 920 -2.73 -24.65 26.32
C TRP A 920 -3.08 -26.08 26.75
N PRO A 921 -3.86 -26.23 27.85
CA PRO A 921 -4.13 -27.52 28.47
C PRO A 921 -4.78 -28.50 27.49
N GLY A 922 -4.32 -29.76 27.49
CA GLY A 922 -4.79 -30.80 26.58
C GLY A 922 -4.20 -30.73 25.17
N VAL A 923 -3.46 -29.68 24.82
CA VAL A 923 -2.77 -29.53 23.52
C VAL A 923 -1.25 -29.46 23.67
N LEU A 924 -0.76 -28.73 24.67
CA LEU A 924 0.66 -28.61 24.97
C LEU A 924 1.03 -29.45 26.21
N PRO A 925 2.24 -30.05 26.23
CA PRO A 925 2.71 -30.81 27.38
C PRO A 925 3.01 -29.89 28.57
N ALA A 926 2.38 -30.14 29.71
CA ALA A 926 2.61 -29.39 30.93
C ALA A 926 4.00 -29.67 31.51
N GLY A 927 4.67 -28.63 31.99
CA GLY A 927 6.01 -28.69 32.59
C GLY A 927 7.15 -28.90 31.59
N ALA A 928 6.89 -28.86 30.28
CA ALA A 928 7.92 -29.06 29.28
C ALA A 928 8.88 -27.87 29.19
N VAL A 929 10.15 -28.16 28.90
CA VAL A 929 11.20 -27.15 28.74
C VAL A 929 11.83 -27.31 27.37
N ILE A 930 11.91 -26.22 26.61
CA ILE A 930 12.49 -26.20 25.27
C ILE A 930 13.71 -25.29 25.27
N HIS A 931 14.84 -25.86 24.85
CA HIS A 931 16.14 -25.18 24.82
C HIS A 931 16.51 -24.60 23.45
N GLU A 932 15.71 -24.92 22.43
CA GLU A 932 15.90 -24.43 21.06
C GLU A 932 15.76 -22.90 20.94
N PRO A 933 16.52 -22.26 20.04
CA PRO A 933 16.37 -20.84 19.75
C PRO A 933 15.00 -20.56 19.14
N THR A 934 14.26 -19.64 19.76
CA THR A 934 12.94 -19.19 19.32
C THR A 934 12.87 -17.67 19.39
N SER A 935 11.91 -17.06 18.69
CA SER A 935 11.76 -15.61 18.63
C SER A 935 10.37 -15.14 19.01
N LEU A 936 10.26 -13.90 19.51
CA LEU A 936 8.98 -13.18 19.61
C LEU A 936 8.25 -13.14 18.26
N MET A 937 8.99 -13.04 17.15
CA MET A 937 8.44 -13.04 15.79
C MET A 937 7.69 -14.33 15.45
N ASP A 938 7.99 -15.44 16.16
CA ASP A 938 7.38 -16.75 15.92
C ASP A 938 5.92 -16.83 16.38
N ILE A 939 5.49 -15.92 17.25
CA ILE A 939 4.09 -15.86 17.70
C ILE A 939 3.16 -15.43 16.56
N PHE A 940 3.61 -14.53 15.68
CA PHE A 940 2.84 -14.12 14.50
C PHE A 940 2.39 -15.31 13.64
N PRO A 941 3.28 -16.13 13.05
CA PRO A 941 2.85 -17.26 12.23
C PRO A 941 2.20 -18.38 13.05
N THR A 942 2.54 -18.53 14.34
CA THR A 942 1.91 -19.53 15.22
C THR A 942 0.43 -19.23 15.43
N VAL A 943 0.09 -18.00 15.81
CA VAL A 943 -1.27 -17.56 16.08
C VAL A 943 -2.09 -17.47 14.79
N VAL A 944 -1.49 -16.97 13.70
CA VAL A 944 -2.13 -16.97 12.37
C VAL A 944 -2.51 -18.38 11.94
N HIS A 945 -1.61 -19.36 12.09
CA HIS A 945 -1.89 -20.75 11.74
C HIS A 945 -3.01 -21.35 12.61
N LEU A 946 -2.96 -21.15 13.94
CA LEU A 946 -3.98 -21.65 14.85
C LEU A 946 -5.38 -21.04 14.59
N ALA A 947 -5.43 -19.80 14.12
CA ALA A 947 -6.68 -19.12 13.76
C ALA A 947 -7.28 -19.57 12.41
N GLY A 948 -6.53 -20.39 11.64
CA GLY A 948 -6.87 -20.78 10.27
C GLY A 948 -6.59 -19.68 9.23
N GLY A 949 -5.75 -18.70 9.56
CA GLY A 949 -5.32 -17.66 8.64
C GLY A 949 -4.08 -18.06 7.82
N GLU A 950 -3.82 -17.32 6.75
CA GLU A 950 -2.63 -17.51 5.91
C GLU A 950 -1.55 -16.48 6.27
N VAL A 951 -0.35 -16.95 6.51
CA VAL A 951 0.83 -16.10 6.70
C VAL A 951 1.12 -15.37 5.38
N PRO A 952 1.40 -14.05 5.37
CA PRO A 952 1.61 -13.29 4.14
C PRO A 952 2.72 -13.90 3.27
N GLN A 953 2.39 -14.14 1.99
CA GLN A 953 3.33 -14.70 0.99
C GLN A 953 3.99 -13.61 0.12
N ASP A 954 3.56 -12.35 0.28
CA ASP A 954 4.02 -11.18 -0.49
C ASP A 954 5.32 -10.56 0.06
N ARG A 955 5.82 -11.07 1.20
CA ARG A 955 6.95 -10.53 1.94
C ARG A 955 7.63 -11.63 2.75
N VAL A 956 8.91 -11.44 3.08
CA VAL A 956 9.62 -12.34 3.99
C VAL A 956 9.00 -12.25 5.38
N ILE A 957 8.70 -13.40 5.98
CA ILE A 957 8.33 -13.53 7.40
C ILE A 957 9.49 -14.26 8.06
N ASP A 958 10.14 -13.59 9.00
CA ASP A 958 11.30 -14.12 9.72
C ASP A 958 10.86 -15.08 10.84
N GLY A 959 9.66 -14.86 11.39
CA GLY A 959 9.04 -15.77 12.33
C GLY A 959 8.72 -17.14 11.70
N HIS A 960 8.80 -18.17 12.53
CA HIS A 960 8.40 -19.53 12.17
C HIS A 960 7.36 -20.07 13.15
N THR A 961 6.40 -20.85 12.66
CA THR A 961 5.39 -21.45 13.55
C THR A 961 6.06 -22.38 14.58
N LEU A 962 5.77 -22.15 15.86
CA LEU A 962 6.31 -22.94 16.98
C LEU A 962 5.52 -24.24 17.20
N LEU A 963 4.34 -24.40 16.59
CA LEU A 963 3.45 -25.54 16.89
C LEU A 963 4.11 -26.91 16.79
N PRO A 964 4.90 -27.21 15.74
CA PRO A 964 5.54 -28.53 15.66
C PRO A 964 6.51 -28.77 16.81
N LEU A 965 7.23 -27.72 17.22
CA LEU A 965 8.22 -27.75 18.30
C LEU A 965 7.54 -27.87 19.67
N LEU A 966 6.52 -27.04 19.92
CA LEU A 966 5.76 -27.04 21.17
C LEU A 966 5.01 -28.36 21.43
N ARG A 967 4.59 -29.06 20.37
CA ARG A 967 3.95 -30.38 20.45
C ARG A 967 4.96 -31.54 20.54
N GLY A 968 6.27 -31.27 20.44
CA GLY A 968 7.31 -32.30 20.41
C GLY A 968 7.33 -33.14 19.12
N THR A 969 6.65 -32.70 18.05
CA THR A 969 6.65 -33.39 16.76
C THR A 969 7.95 -33.19 15.97
N VAL A 970 8.69 -32.13 16.30
CA VAL A 970 10.07 -31.90 15.83
C VAL A 970 10.94 -31.57 17.03
N GLN A 971 12.21 -31.97 16.97
CA GLN A 971 13.18 -31.71 18.04
C GLN A 971 13.84 -30.33 17.90
N HIS A 972 14.00 -29.84 16.67
CA HIS A 972 14.69 -28.58 16.40
C HIS A 972 13.76 -27.50 15.87
N SER A 973 14.04 -26.26 16.29
CA SER A 973 13.47 -25.06 15.71
C SER A 973 13.87 -24.89 14.24
N ARG A 974 13.15 -24.02 13.53
CA ARG A 974 13.51 -23.62 12.17
C ARG A 974 14.61 -22.55 12.13
N HIS A 975 14.97 -21.97 13.27
CA HIS A 975 16.01 -20.96 13.40
C HIS A 975 17.40 -21.59 13.39
N GLU A 976 17.97 -21.74 12.20
CA GLU A 976 19.40 -22.01 12.06
C GLU A 976 20.21 -20.73 12.30
N PHE A 977 19.80 -19.60 11.72
CA PHE A 977 20.46 -18.30 11.90
C PHE A 977 19.49 -17.27 12.47
N MET A 978 19.97 -16.45 13.42
CA MET A 978 19.24 -15.30 13.94
C MET A 978 20.13 -14.05 13.91
N PHE A 979 19.59 -12.96 13.42
CA PHE A 979 20.30 -11.69 13.24
C PHE A 979 19.92 -10.71 14.36
N HIS A 980 20.91 -10.11 15.00
CA HIS A 980 20.73 -9.26 16.17
C HIS A 980 21.13 -7.82 15.85
N TYR A 981 20.11 -6.96 15.76
CA TYR A 981 20.26 -5.56 15.38
C TYR A 981 20.28 -4.62 16.59
N CYS A 982 21.06 -3.55 16.49
CA CYS A 982 21.01 -2.37 17.34
C CYS A 982 20.62 -1.18 16.46
N GLY A 983 19.36 -0.75 16.53
CA GLY A 983 18.81 0.18 15.54
C GLY A 983 18.84 -0.45 14.15
N ALA A 984 19.38 0.26 13.15
CA ALA A 984 19.57 -0.26 11.80
C ALA A 984 20.89 -1.05 11.59
N PHE A 985 21.73 -1.15 12.63
CA PHE A 985 23.07 -1.73 12.54
C PHE A 985 23.07 -3.19 13.03
N LEU A 986 23.61 -4.11 12.24
CA LEU A 986 23.76 -5.51 12.64
C LEU A 986 24.94 -5.63 13.62
N HIS A 987 24.65 -6.00 14.87
CA HIS A 987 25.66 -6.11 15.93
C HIS A 987 26.18 -7.54 16.09
N ALA A 988 25.29 -8.53 16.06
CA ALA A 988 25.66 -9.92 16.24
C ALA A 988 24.80 -10.86 15.39
N VAL A 989 25.28 -12.09 15.20
CA VAL A 989 24.54 -13.18 14.56
C VAL A 989 24.72 -14.46 15.36
N ARG A 990 23.61 -15.14 15.62
CA ARG A 990 23.59 -16.47 16.21
C ARG A 990 23.43 -17.52 15.12
N TRP A 991 24.20 -18.61 15.23
CA TRP A 991 24.07 -19.80 14.42
C TRP A 991 23.89 -21.03 15.30
N HIS A 992 22.76 -21.70 15.15
CA HIS A 992 22.47 -22.97 15.80
C HIS A 992 22.77 -24.13 14.86
N GLN A 993 23.84 -24.85 15.18
CA GLN A 993 24.30 -26.00 14.42
C GLN A 993 23.55 -27.25 14.88
N LYS A 994 22.49 -27.63 14.15
CA LYS A 994 21.54 -28.67 14.57
C LYS A 994 22.19 -30.04 14.83
N ASP A 995 23.22 -30.41 14.06
CA ASP A 995 23.87 -31.71 14.18
C ASP A 995 24.65 -31.87 15.50
N SER A 996 25.25 -30.78 16.01
CA SER A 996 26.01 -30.80 17.27
C SER A 996 25.23 -30.22 18.46
N GLY A 997 24.13 -29.50 18.18
CA GLY A 997 23.40 -28.68 19.15
C GLY A 997 24.12 -27.38 19.53
N THR A 998 25.34 -27.15 19.04
CA THR A 998 26.15 -25.98 19.41
C THR A 998 25.49 -24.69 18.95
N VAL A 999 25.49 -23.69 19.82
CA VAL A 999 24.94 -22.36 19.52
C VAL A 999 26.08 -21.35 19.49
N TRP A 1000 26.55 -21.05 18.29
CA TRP A 1000 27.58 -20.06 18.05
C TRP A 1000 26.99 -18.66 18.00
N LYS A 1001 27.71 -17.66 18.49
CA LYS A 1001 27.34 -16.25 18.35
C LYS A 1001 28.55 -15.40 18.01
N ALA A 1002 28.48 -14.71 16.88
CA ALA A 1002 29.52 -13.81 16.41
C ALA A 1002 29.07 -12.35 16.57
N HIS A 1003 29.88 -11.54 17.25
CA HIS A 1003 29.68 -10.09 17.40
C HIS A 1003 30.59 -9.33 16.44
N TYR A 1004 29.99 -8.58 15.53
CA TYR A 1004 30.69 -7.65 14.64
C TYR A 1004 30.91 -6.28 15.30
N THR A 1005 30.07 -5.94 16.26
CA THR A 1005 30.10 -4.63 16.93
C THR A 1005 29.60 -4.78 18.36
N THR A 1006 30.32 -4.21 19.32
CA THR A 1006 29.92 -4.18 20.74
C THR A 1006 29.94 -2.77 21.29
N PRO A 1007 29.02 -2.39 22.19
CA PRO A 1007 29.09 -1.10 22.86
C PRO A 1007 30.31 -0.98 23.78
N VAL A 1008 30.81 0.24 23.94
CA VAL A 1008 31.82 0.57 24.96
C VAL A 1008 31.10 0.81 26.29
N PHE A 1009 31.28 -0.11 27.25
CA PHE A 1009 30.66 -0.01 28.57
C PHE A 1009 31.23 1.12 29.42
N GLN A 1010 30.38 1.66 30.30
CA GLN A 1010 30.74 2.78 31.18
C GLN A 1010 30.15 2.57 32.58
N PRO A 1011 30.98 2.30 33.61
CA PRO A 1011 32.44 2.14 33.56
C PRO A 1011 32.87 0.87 32.81
N GLU A 1012 34.14 0.79 32.42
CA GLU A 1012 34.69 -0.37 31.71
C GLU A 1012 34.48 -1.67 32.52
N ALA A 1013 34.22 -2.78 31.84
CA ALA A 1013 33.87 -4.08 32.43
C ALA A 1013 32.56 -4.15 33.26
N SER A 1014 31.77 -3.08 33.36
CA SER A 1014 30.50 -3.09 34.10
C SER A 1014 29.36 -3.88 33.44
N GLY A 1015 29.48 -4.19 32.15
CA GLY A 1015 28.43 -4.87 31.39
C GLY A 1015 27.27 -3.98 30.96
N ALA A 1016 27.31 -2.67 31.25
CA ALA A 1016 26.28 -1.69 30.89
C ALA A 1016 26.84 -0.28 30.64
N CYS A 1017 25.99 0.66 30.24
CA CYS A 1017 26.37 2.05 29.95
C CYS A 1017 25.77 3.06 30.96
N PHE A 1018 26.01 2.85 32.26
CA PHE A 1018 25.46 3.67 33.36
C PHE A 1018 25.68 5.18 33.17
N GLY A 1019 26.81 5.60 32.59
CA GLY A 1019 27.11 7.01 32.34
C GLY A 1019 26.30 7.67 31.22
N ARG A 1020 25.56 6.92 30.39
CA ARG A 1020 24.85 7.42 29.19
C ARG A 1020 23.35 7.09 29.18
N GLY A 1021 22.85 6.36 30.18
CA GLY A 1021 21.47 5.88 30.27
C GLY A 1021 21.15 4.73 29.30
N ILE A 1022 21.64 4.76 28.06
CA ILE A 1022 21.51 3.66 27.10
C ILE A 1022 22.77 3.53 26.24
N CYS A 1023 23.18 2.29 25.94
CA CYS A 1023 24.37 2.08 25.11
C CYS A 1023 24.18 2.54 23.65
N PRO A 1024 25.17 3.20 23.03
CA PRO A 1024 25.15 3.56 21.60
C PRO A 1024 25.19 2.35 20.66
N CYS A 1025 24.66 2.51 19.44
CA CYS A 1025 24.75 1.48 18.39
C CYS A 1025 25.84 1.73 17.34
N PHE A 1026 26.42 2.94 17.26
CA PHE A 1026 27.38 3.36 16.23
C PHE A 1026 28.24 4.53 16.73
N GLY A 1027 29.27 4.89 15.94
CA GLY A 1027 30.21 5.98 16.24
C GLY A 1027 31.24 5.60 17.31
N ASP A 1028 31.83 6.60 17.97
CA ASP A 1028 32.91 6.39 18.96
C ASP A 1028 32.45 5.67 20.25
N GLY A 1029 31.14 5.41 20.38
CA GLY A 1029 30.56 4.65 21.48
C GLY A 1029 30.52 3.14 21.29
N VAL A 1030 31.04 2.62 20.16
CA VAL A 1030 31.09 1.19 19.86
C VAL A 1030 32.48 0.77 19.38
N THR A 1031 32.79 -0.51 19.56
CA THR A 1031 33.99 -1.17 19.04
C THR A 1031 33.58 -2.12 17.92
N HIS A 1032 34.23 -2.00 16.76
CA HIS A 1032 34.08 -2.93 15.65
C HIS A 1032 35.14 -4.03 15.72
N HIS A 1033 34.76 -5.26 15.36
CA HIS A 1033 35.61 -6.44 15.46
C HIS A 1033 35.80 -7.09 14.09
N ASP A 1034 37.05 -7.28 13.68
CA ASP A 1034 37.44 -8.03 12.48
C ASP A 1034 38.75 -8.81 12.76
N PRO A 1035 38.70 -10.15 12.88
CA PRO A 1035 37.51 -11.01 12.80
C PRO A 1035 36.50 -10.75 13.94
N PRO A 1036 35.21 -11.14 13.78
CA PRO A 1036 34.20 -10.93 14.81
C PRO A 1036 34.49 -11.72 16.10
N LEU A 1037 34.08 -11.19 17.26
CA LEU A 1037 34.18 -11.93 18.53
C LEU A 1037 33.24 -13.13 18.51
N LEU A 1038 33.77 -14.33 18.75
CA LEU A 1038 33.00 -15.57 18.70
C LEU A 1038 32.76 -16.15 20.09
N PHE A 1039 31.55 -16.63 20.36
CA PHE A 1039 31.16 -17.31 21.60
C PHE A 1039 30.42 -18.61 21.30
N ASP A 1040 30.63 -19.62 22.14
CA ASP A 1040 29.79 -20.82 22.22
C ASP A 1040 28.81 -20.66 23.39
N LEU A 1041 27.55 -20.33 23.10
CA LEU A 1041 26.54 -20.02 24.12
C LEU A 1041 26.10 -21.23 24.95
N LEU A 1042 26.44 -22.46 24.53
CA LEU A 1042 26.19 -23.63 25.38
C LEU A 1042 27.22 -23.72 26.51
N LYS A 1043 28.48 -23.42 26.22
CA LYS A 1043 29.57 -23.46 27.20
C LYS A 1043 29.67 -22.17 28.01
N ASP A 1044 29.45 -21.04 27.36
CA ASP A 1044 29.51 -19.71 27.95
C ASP A 1044 28.24 -18.89 27.64
N PRO A 1045 27.12 -19.19 28.32
CA PRO A 1045 25.90 -18.38 28.21
C PRO A 1045 26.07 -16.94 28.70
N SER A 1046 27.13 -16.65 29.48
CA SER A 1046 27.41 -15.30 30.00
C SER A 1046 28.14 -14.40 28.99
N GLU A 1047 28.63 -14.96 27.88
CA GLU A 1047 29.43 -14.26 26.88
C GLU A 1047 30.61 -13.48 27.49
N ALA A 1048 31.28 -14.12 28.46
CA ALA A 1048 32.40 -13.57 29.20
C ALA A 1048 33.74 -13.85 28.52
N ASN A 1049 33.88 -15.00 27.85
CA ASN A 1049 35.13 -15.51 27.33
C ASN A 1049 35.05 -15.68 25.79
N PRO A 1050 35.51 -14.69 25.00
CA PRO A 1050 35.53 -14.81 23.55
C PRO A 1050 36.55 -15.85 23.10
N LEU A 1051 36.19 -16.60 22.06
CA LEU A 1051 37.03 -17.59 21.40
C LEU A 1051 37.89 -16.94 20.31
N SER A 1052 39.01 -17.55 19.99
CA SER A 1052 39.97 -17.13 18.96
C SER A 1052 40.39 -18.31 18.09
N ALA A 1053 41.04 -18.04 16.96
CA ALA A 1053 41.59 -19.10 16.10
C ALA A 1053 42.60 -20.01 16.83
N ASP A 1054 43.29 -19.50 17.86
CA ASP A 1054 44.23 -20.29 18.67
C ASP A 1054 43.53 -21.21 19.68
N THR A 1055 42.31 -20.85 20.11
CA THR A 1055 41.58 -21.55 21.18
C THR A 1055 40.43 -22.42 20.66
N GLU A 1056 39.93 -22.16 19.46
CA GLU A 1056 38.84 -22.90 18.81
C GLU A 1056 39.22 -23.29 17.38
N PRO A 1057 39.54 -24.57 17.10
CA PRO A 1057 39.91 -25.04 15.77
C PRO A 1057 38.85 -24.78 14.68
N LEU A 1058 37.57 -24.64 15.06
CA LEU A 1058 36.48 -24.34 14.13
C LEU A 1058 36.27 -22.85 13.88
N PHE A 1059 37.06 -21.95 14.49
CA PHE A 1059 36.85 -20.51 14.46
C PHE A 1059 36.65 -19.95 13.04
N ASP A 1060 37.57 -20.23 12.12
CA ASP A 1060 37.51 -19.72 10.74
C ASP A 1060 36.33 -20.29 9.95
N MET A 1061 35.96 -21.55 10.21
CA MET A 1061 34.82 -22.20 9.57
C MET A 1061 33.51 -21.56 10.04
N VAL A 1062 33.36 -21.37 11.34
CA VAL A 1062 32.17 -20.80 11.97
C VAL A 1062 31.98 -19.35 11.54
N THR A 1063 33.03 -18.53 11.66
CA THR A 1063 32.97 -17.10 11.27
C THR A 1063 32.67 -16.93 9.78
N ARG A 1064 33.27 -17.75 8.91
CA ARG A 1064 32.98 -17.75 7.47
C ARG A 1064 31.53 -18.14 7.18
N ARG A 1065 31.02 -19.22 7.80
CA ARG A 1065 29.64 -19.68 7.60
C ARG A 1065 28.62 -18.64 8.06
N ILE A 1066 28.87 -17.99 9.19
CA ILE A 1066 28.05 -16.87 9.67
C ILE A 1066 28.12 -15.69 8.69
N GLY A 1067 29.31 -15.35 8.18
CA GLY A 1067 29.47 -14.30 7.15
C GLY A 1067 28.68 -14.56 5.87
N GLU A 1068 28.67 -15.80 5.39
CA GLU A 1068 27.84 -16.21 4.24
C GLU A 1068 26.34 -16.01 4.51
N ALA A 1069 25.87 -16.35 5.72
CA ALA A 1069 24.48 -16.14 6.14
C ALA A 1069 24.11 -14.66 6.26
N VAL A 1070 25.04 -13.82 6.74
CA VAL A 1070 24.87 -12.35 6.78
C VAL A 1070 24.65 -11.80 5.37
N GLU A 1071 25.47 -12.21 4.41
CA GLU A 1071 25.32 -11.75 3.02
C GLU A 1071 24.04 -12.26 2.37
N ALA A 1072 23.63 -13.50 2.66
CA ALA A 1072 22.34 -14.01 2.21
C ALA A 1072 21.17 -13.22 2.79
N HIS A 1073 21.20 -12.92 4.10
CA HIS A 1073 20.17 -12.14 4.77
C HIS A 1073 20.10 -10.70 4.25
N ARG A 1074 21.24 -10.02 4.08
CA ARG A 1074 21.31 -8.66 3.52
C ARG A 1074 20.66 -8.56 2.16
N LYS A 1075 20.80 -9.58 1.30
CA LYS A 1075 20.14 -9.64 -0.02
C LYS A 1075 18.61 -9.72 0.07
N THR A 1076 18.07 -10.16 1.21
CA THR A 1076 16.61 -10.17 1.45
C THR A 1076 16.07 -8.84 1.95
N LEU A 1077 16.94 -7.92 2.38
CA LEU A 1077 16.54 -6.61 2.87
C LEU A 1077 16.23 -5.69 1.68
N THR A 1078 15.02 -5.13 1.68
CA THR A 1078 14.62 -4.12 0.69
C THR A 1078 14.59 -2.75 1.37
N PRO A 1079 14.98 -1.66 0.68
CA PRO A 1079 14.88 -0.33 1.25
C PRO A 1079 13.44 0.01 1.60
N VAL A 1080 13.23 0.50 2.84
CA VAL A 1080 11.93 0.93 3.35
C VAL A 1080 12.03 2.30 4.02
N PRO A 1081 10.95 3.09 4.04
CA PRO A 1081 10.94 4.38 4.72
C PRO A 1081 11.26 4.23 6.21
N GLN A 1082 12.24 5.00 6.71
CA GLN A 1082 12.67 4.99 8.10
C GLN A 1082 11.63 5.70 8.98
N GLN A 1083 10.83 4.92 9.72
CA GLN A 1083 9.78 5.43 10.60
C GLN A 1083 10.36 6.12 11.83
N LEU A 1084 11.55 5.70 12.27
CA LEU A 1084 12.26 6.30 13.41
C LEU A 1084 13.34 7.33 12.97
N SER A 1085 13.19 7.91 11.78
CA SER A 1085 14.07 9.01 11.33
C SER A 1085 13.85 10.27 12.18
N PRO A 1086 14.84 11.17 12.30
CA PRO A 1086 14.68 12.42 13.03
C PRO A 1086 13.46 13.24 12.58
N TYR A 1087 13.15 13.24 11.28
CA TYR A 1087 11.98 13.95 10.74
C TYR A 1087 10.64 13.34 11.15
N ASN A 1088 10.57 12.01 11.24
CA ASN A 1088 9.35 11.32 11.63
C ASN A 1088 9.17 11.31 13.15
N ASN A 1089 10.26 11.36 13.90
CA ASN A 1089 10.29 11.25 15.36
C ASN A 1089 10.35 12.62 16.08
N ILE A 1090 10.41 13.74 15.35
CA ILE A 1090 10.31 15.08 15.94
C ILE A 1090 8.84 15.39 16.30
N TRP A 1091 8.64 16.15 17.36
CA TRP A 1091 7.33 16.64 17.75
C TRP A 1091 6.73 17.59 16.70
N LYS A 1092 5.48 17.33 16.31
CA LYS A 1092 4.71 18.10 15.33
C LYS A 1092 3.41 18.58 15.99
N PRO A 1093 3.27 19.89 16.28
CA PRO A 1093 2.11 20.42 17.00
C PRO A 1093 0.75 20.03 16.40
N TRP A 1094 0.64 19.97 15.06
CA TRP A 1094 -0.60 19.64 14.36
C TRP A 1094 -0.97 18.15 14.37
N LEU A 1095 -0.08 17.28 14.87
CA LEU A 1095 -0.33 15.86 15.07
C LEU A 1095 -0.63 15.51 16.52
N GLN A 1096 -0.42 16.45 17.45
CA GLN A 1096 -0.51 16.22 18.88
C GLN A 1096 -1.96 15.84 19.28
N PRO A 1097 -2.19 14.62 19.79
CA PRO A 1097 -3.46 14.27 20.39
C PRO A 1097 -3.71 15.15 21.62
N CYS A 1098 -4.90 15.75 21.68
CA CYS A 1098 -5.25 16.75 22.68
C CYS A 1098 -6.76 16.67 22.94
N CYS A 1099 -7.17 16.29 24.15
CA CYS A 1099 -8.50 16.59 24.64
C CYS A 1099 -8.49 18.00 25.26
N GLY A 1100 -9.55 18.77 25.04
CA GLY A 1100 -9.60 20.18 25.43
C GLY A 1100 -8.89 21.12 24.44
N THR A 1101 -8.34 22.24 24.94
CA THR A 1101 -7.79 23.30 24.07
C THR A 1101 -6.27 23.20 24.00
N PHE A 1102 -5.74 22.92 22.80
CA PHE A 1102 -4.30 22.96 22.55
C PHE A 1102 -3.75 24.38 22.78
N PRO A 1103 -2.61 24.56 23.49
CA PRO A 1103 -1.66 23.54 23.93
C PRO A 1103 -1.87 22.97 25.35
N PHE A 1104 -2.87 23.45 26.10
CA PHE A 1104 -3.15 23.11 27.51
C PHE A 1104 -4.07 21.87 27.65
N CYS A 1105 -3.79 20.83 26.87
CA CYS A 1105 -4.63 19.63 26.74
C CYS A 1105 -4.97 19.02 28.11
N TRP A 1106 -6.26 18.85 28.41
CA TRP A 1106 -6.73 18.32 29.69
C TRP A 1106 -8.13 17.70 29.59
N CYS A 1107 -8.30 16.51 30.15
CA CYS A 1107 -9.61 15.84 30.37
C CYS A 1107 -9.49 14.72 31.40
N ASP A 1108 -10.61 14.39 32.03
CA ASP A 1108 -10.72 13.32 33.04
C ASP A 1108 -12.13 12.70 32.97
N GLU A 1109 -12.38 11.91 31.93
CA GLU A 1109 -13.66 11.23 31.74
C GLU A 1109 -13.76 9.92 32.53
N GLU A 1110 -12.62 9.36 32.96
CA GLU A 1110 -12.58 8.12 33.73
C GLU A 1110 -13.10 8.32 35.18
N ASN A 1111 -12.90 9.49 35.79
CA ASN A 1111 -13.47 9.80 37.11
C ASN A 1111 -15.01 9.89 37.09
N ASN A 1112 -15.63 10.37 36.02
CA ASN A 1112 -17.09 10.49 35.93
C ASN A 1112 -17.82 9.16 35.70
N LYS A 1113 -17.11 8.08 35.37
CA LYS A 1113 -17.68 6.72 35.18
C LYS A 1113 -17.46 5.80 36.38
N ALA A 1114 -16.56 6.14 37.30
CA ALA A 1114 -16.26 5.34 38.48
C ALA A 1114 -17.44 5.25 39.47
N ASP A 1115 -18.32 6.27 39.51
CA ASP A 1115 -19.47 6.33 40.44
C ASP A 1115 -20.75 5.67 39.90
N GLY A 1116 -20.76 5.20 38.64
CA GLY A 1116 -21.98 4.75 37.96
C GLY A 1116 -22.20 3.23 37.91
N ILE A 1117 -21.21 2.43 38.27
CA ILE A 1117 -21.28 0.96 38.20
C ILE A 1117 -20.45 0.36 39.34
N LEU A 1118 -21.00 0.42 40.55
CA LEU A 1118 -20.66 -0.45 41.69
C LEU A 1118 -21.77 -1.47 41.87
#